data_AF-A0A1F5H5L3-F1
#
_entry.id   AF-A0A1F5H5L3-F1
#
_cell.length_a   1.000
_cell.length_b   1.000
_cell.length_c   1.000
_cell.angle_alpha   90.00
_cell.angle_beta   90.00
_cell.angle_gamma   90.00
#
_symmetry.space_group_name_H-M   'P 1'
#
loop_
_entity.id
_entity.type
_entity.pdbx_description
1 polymer ?
#
loop_
_entity_poly.entity_id
_entity_poly.type
_entity_poly.pdbx_seq_one_letter_code
_entity_poly.pdbx_strand_id
1 'polypeptide(L)'
;MRKFFLIAFFFLGFLVLLSVHSDALATEAEVSVLLQNDAPDVTIPITVTVKFYRNYDKPSQQMFDQQTHTIAAPGTKFAVSVRDPSINEPYAIDWSTTCFDPPVDANFLPDISDPDVYYYEAPGQDVVCRTPNAEPSITSTFCAGFNWRLVGVGENGPNVDHFEIFRAYGATDQATIDANYWGSAPGGDTSIDFGSLAPGTYGVGISAVSPQGQWSRRSYGQFTCNPPPPTPTPTPAPTPAPTPTPPPGPTPTPPPSSINLTATPAACPGSGISLSWNRPSGETTFEVWRQVNGGGWVIPYATTTSTSYTDGSVTRGNAYGYQIYGQVTGITSDMEAPSYPVCSATPTPTPAPAPTPAPGQALLSVRSSGASAVLIGGSPICGGTTNYNCSLGSEIRTDLFANDKAGYTFVRWDGCDSSMGRGCSAIVPVGSSQTVTAVYSGGPTPAPTSTPPPPAGQADVYISNFTLSTTNPTPGQTVTATINITNRGTAPTPDNQLWVRLYRSAPTSVACRAAADNEVQIGGVLQPDRSTGNFTMTFTAPLTSSSYTARVFADARCLISESSESNNQRTAPYTVGAAASPTPPPGTPNLVVDSVSTDKSSYLPGEAMSVTMTVRNASSTNISSSFQFKLTFNGETTQPACNPVGVAFPVNGLAADQTNTQTYNTSAPATAGTYHFGALVDSSCVITESQEGTPGVTTNGDNYRNSANYTVAVGPPPPPSAPMNLTATASCVSGAPQITFSWTASSGADQYILDVNLAAWTGDVSPSPWGYATIGAPTTQFVWNSASSLAGGPPNTPTGSTTYWWRLIARNAGGDSPHVYPPNSLTPPGNSVTTPDCSLDLKARFVNNGPPQIYQANQPASLVVRVTNIGGTASAATTLGIWRTAGPVVDSGFPACTALDTGAGSGGIPGASFNPPAVGPLNLSQSTDITVSFNVGATQGTYSVNAYVIPACNQNDRWWPNNATNGTIWVGPNAIDDPPPGSGGGDDDTDGADTFPGGFTYTVSVNAWFETIGGDVGAEGGAIAVSQTPLPAGRYQSDFLAVAKVSLTNIQTKTNWKITGYTGPLVSAGGVYNYLAERFRQKAISVGSQVCNIPAGLPAGNNFYYCLGDAAFHAGNGPNGNNVFFIDGNLTIDGNLTLGTNDASTFIVQGNITVDSSVTEIDGIYIAKGTFNDNNGVTTAPQLVVKGGVYAGSVNLGRVLASGNDINPANVFNYDLKYLIGLNSLLGSPSVSWKEVAP
;
A
#
# COMPACT_ATOMS: atom_id res chain seq x y z
N MET A 1 47.86 62.55 -37.79
CA MET A 1 48.49 61.25 -37.48
C MET A 1 47.61 60.54 -36.46
N ARG A 2 47.23 59.28 -36.77
CA ARG A 2 46.76 58.17 -35.90
C ARG A 2 46.14 58.55 -34.54
N LYS A 3 44.93 58.18 -34.15
CA LYS A 3 43.85 57.30 -34.60
C LYS A 3 42.65 57.76 -33.72
N PHE A 4 41.48 58.09 -34.26
CA PHE A 4 40.40 57.15 -34.59
C PHE A 4 39.96 56.29 -33.39
N PHE A 5 38.68 56.45 -33.05
CA PHE A 5 37.82 55.76 -32.07
C PHE A 5 37.48 56.52 -30.78
N LEU A 6 36.16 56.68 -30.58
CA LEU A 6 35.40 57.10 -29.39
C LEU A 6 34.89 58.54 -29.20
N ILE A 7 34.80 59.38 -30.25
CA ILE A 7 33.96 60.62 -30.20
C ILE A 7 33.15 60.78 -31.49
N ALA A 8 32.40 59.73 -31.84
CA ALA A 8 31.39 59.76 -32.88
C ALA A 8 30.31 58.75 -32.51
N PHE A 9 29.28 59.19 -31.76
CA PHE A 9 27.93 58.61 -31.84
C PHE A 9 26.83 59.44 -31.14
N PHE A 10 27.15 60.54 -30.44
CA PHE A 10 26.15 61.28 -29.63
C PHE A 10 25.63 62.62 -30.19
N PHE A 11 25.97 63.03 -31.41
CA PHE A 11 25.62 64.38 -31.90
C PHE A 11 25.09 64.46 -33.34
N LEU A 12 24.51 63.36 -33.85
CA LEU A 12 23.82 63.37 -35.15
C LEU A 12 22.41 62.79 -35.01
N GLY A 13 21.49 63.59 -34.47
CA GLY A 13 20.08 63.19 -34.37
C GLY A 13 19.12 64.25 -33.83
N PHE A 14 19.52 65.52 -33.69
CA PHE A 14 18.69 66.52 -33.00
C PHE A 14 18.18 67.68 -33.87
N LEU A 15 18.24 67.62 -35.20
CA LEU A 15 17.72 68.75 -36.00
C LEU A 15 17.35 68.39 -37.45
N VAL A 16 16.34 67.55 -37.64
CA VAL A 16 15.48 67.59 -38.84
C VAL A 16 14.06 67.19 -38.44
N LEU A 17 13.10 68.09 -38.72
CA LEU A 17 11.63 67.94 -38.77
C LEU A 17 10.80 68.17 -37.49
N LEU A 18 10.43 69.45 -37.30
CA LEU A 18 9.06 69.82 -36.93
C LEU A 18 8.10 69.52 -38.11
N SER A 19 6.94 68.94 -37.75
CA SER A 19 5.67 68.89 -38.48
C SER A 19 5.51 67.91 -39.65
N VAL A 20 5.02 66.69 -39.38
CA VAL A 20 3.89 66.09 -40.12
C VAL A 20 3.14 65.09 -39.23
N HIS A 21 1.83 65.26 -39.19
CA HIS A 21 0.73 64.36 -38.86
C HIS A 21 1.01 62.88 -38.51
N SER A 22 0.35 62.45 -37.43
CA SER A 22 -0.35 61.17 -37.22
C SER A 22 0.25 59.93 -37.87
N ASP A 23 0.88 59.11 -37.04
CA ASP A 23 0.59 57.68 -37.00
C ASP A 23 0.78 57.19 -35.57
N ALA A 24 -0.26 56.61 -35.01
CA ALA A 24 -0.20 55.88 -33.74
C ALA A 24 0.81 54.73 -33.92
N LEU A 25 1.94 54.77 -33.22
CA LEU A 25 2.77 53.58 -33.07
C LEU A 25 2.01 52.62 -32.17
N ALA A 26 1.28 51.72 -32.82
CA ALA A 26 0.58 50.61 -32.22
C ALA A 26 1.53 49.81 -31.31
N THR A 27 1.17 49.73 -30.03
CA THR A 27 1.72 48.85 -29.01
C THR A 27 1.53 47.39 -29.43
N GLU A 28 2.62 46.62 -29.50
CA GLU A 28 2.59 45.17 -29.71
C GLU A 28 2.56 44.46 -28.35
N ALA A 29 1.58 43.58 -28.14
CA ALA A 29 1.62 42.60 -27.04
C ALA A 29 2.31 41.33 -27.56
N GLU A 30 3.33 40.83 -26.85
CA GLU A 30 4.03 39.59 -27.19
C GLU A 30 3.62 38.50 -26.19
N VAL A 31 2.96 37.45 -26.69
CA VAL A 31 2.48 36.31 -25.89
C VAL A 31 3.38 35.11 -26.16
N SER A 32 4.11 34.63 -25.14
CA SER A 32 4.96 33.43 -25.23
C SER A 32 4.34 32.27 -24.45
N VAL A 33 4.05 31.15 -25.13
CA VAL A 33 3.53 29.92 -24.50
C VAL A 33 4.59 28.82 -24.62
N LEU A 34 5.01 28.24 -23.49
CA LEU A 34 5.89 27.06 -23.48
C LEU A 34 5.03 25.80 -23.59
N LEU A 35 5.25 25.00 -24.63
CA LEU A 35 4.56 23.72 -24.84
C LEU A 35 5.58 22.59 -24.76
N GLN A 36 5.41 21.71 -23.77
CA GLN A 36 6.23 20.52 -23.60
C GLN A 36 5.51 19.30 -24.22
N ASN A 37 6.23 18.57 -25.09
CA ASN A 37 5.73 17.38 -25.79
C ASN A 37 6.50 16.16 -25.29
N ASP A 38 5.85 15.32 -24.49
CA ASP A 38 6.46 14.16 -23.83
C ASP A 38 6.38 12.84 -24.63
N ALA A 39 6.10 12.89 -25.95
CA ALA A 39 6.05 11.68 -26.78
C ALA A 39 7.45 11.23 -27.24
N PRO A 40 7.94 10.01 -26.89
CA PRO A 40 9.35 9.68 -27.04
C PRO A 40 9.83 9.29 -28.45
N ASP A 41 8.96 9.10 -29.47
CA ASP A 41 9.41 8.45 -30.71
C ASP A 41 8.83 8.91 -32.07
N VAL A 42 7.99 9.96 -32.16
CA VAL A 42 7.61 10.57 -33.46
C VAL A 42 7.32 12.06 -33.29
N THR A 43 7.92 12.88 -34.17
CA THR A 43 7.70 14.33 -34.21
C THR A 43 6.30 14.67 -34.74
N ILE A 44 5.31 14.87 -33.86
CA ILE A 44 3.97 15.32 -34.25
C ILE A 44 3.93 16.85 -34.26
N PRO A 45 3.65 17.51 -35.39
CA PRO A 45 3.48 18.96 -35.42
C PRO A 45 2.19 19.37 -34.70
N ILE A 46 2.29 20.18 -33.64
CA ILE A 46 1.16 20.69 -32.88
C ILE A 46 0.72 22.02 -33.49
N THR A 47 -0.54 22.15 -33.89
CA THR A 47 -1.07 23.44 -34.34
C THR A 47 -1.78 24.12 -33.18
N VAL A 48 -1.35 25.35 -32.87
CA VAL A 48 -1.91 26.20 -31.83
C VAL A 48 -2.68 27.33 -32.50
N THR A 49 -3.93 27.53 -32.09
CA THR A 49 -4.80 28.61 -32.54
C THR A 49 -5.05 29.55 -31.37
N VAL A 50 -4.72 30.84 -31.53
CA VAL A 50 -4.93 31.89 -30.53
C VAL A 50 -5.97 32.86 -31.06
N LYS A 51 -6.98 33.19 -30.26
CA LYS A 51 -8.09 34.08 -30.58
C LYS A 51 -8.13 35.24 -29.58
N PHE A 52 -8.41 36.43 -30.09
CA PHE A 52 -8.47 37.65 -29.31
C PHE A 52 -9.90 38.20 -29.29
N TYR A 53 -10.41 38.50 -28.10
CA TYR A 53 -11.78 38.96 -27.86
C TYR A 53 -11.81 40.34 -27.20
N ARG A 54 -12.81 41.15 -27.58
CA ARG A 54 -13.15 42.42 -26.93
C ARG A 54 -14.42 42.24 -26.09
N ASN A 55 -14.52 42.93 -24.96
CA ASN A 55 -15.71 42.92 -24.09
C ASN A 55 -16.13 41.52 -23.60
N TYR A 56 -15.17 40.67 -23.21
CA TYR A 56 -15.42 39.28 -22.82
C TYR A 56 -16.48 39.15 -21.70
N ASP A 57 -16.52 40.08 -20.75
CA ASP A 57 -17.51 40.09 -19.66
C ASP A 57 -18.90 40.62 -20.04
N LYS A 58 -19.13 40.99 -21.31
CA LYS A 58 -20.43 41.51 -21.78
C LYS A 58 -21.09 40.52 -22.76
N PRO A 59 -22.44 40.47 -22.85
CA PRO A 59 -23.17 39.57 -23.75
C PRO A 59 -22.86 39.76 -25.24
N SER A 60 -22.21 40.87 -25.60
CA SER A 60 -21.82 41.24 -26.97
C SER A 60 -20.35 40.91 -27.25
N GLN A 61 -19.90 39.71 -26.86
CA GLN A 61 -18.54 39.25 -27.12
C GLN A 61 -18.22 39.32 -28.61
N GLN A 62 -17.10 39.96 -28.98
CA GLN A 62 -16.65 40.03 -30.37
C GLN A 62 -15.18 39.60 -30.48
N MET A 63 -14.97 38.47 -31.17
CA MET A 63 -13.65 38.04 -31.63
C MET A 63 -13.16 39.01 -32.71
N PHE A 64 -11.95 39.55 -32.57
CA PHE A 64 -11.42 40.53 -33.50
C PHE A 64 -10.14 40.09 -34.22
N ASP A 65 -9.40 39.12 -33.69
CA ASP A 65 -8.28 38.49 -34.40
C ASP A 65 -8.14 36.99 -34.04
N GLN A 66 -7.60 36.20 -34.96
CA GLN A 66 -7.28 34.79 -34.79
C GLN A 66 -5.99 34.43 -35.54
N GLN A 67 -4.99 33.90 -34.83
CA GLN A 67 -3.70 33.50 -35.38
C GLN A 67 -3.45 32.02 -35.15
N THR A 68 -2.73 31.35 -36.07
CA THR A 68 -2.46 29.91 -36.01
C THR A 68 -0.97 29.64 -36.26
N HIS A 69 -0.35 28.84 -35.41
CA HIS A 69 1.08 28.50 -35.46
C HIS A 69 1.29 26.99 -35.36
N THR A 70 2.21 26.44 -36.14
CA THR A 70 2.52 25.00 -36.13
C THR A 70 3.91 24.76 -35.55
N ILE A 71 3.99 23.95 -34.50
CA ILE A 71 5.22 23.66 -33.76
C ILE A 71 5.66 22.24 -34.08
N ALA A 72 6.82 22.12 -34.70
CA ALA A 72 7.35 20.84 -35.17
C ALA A 72 8.43 20.23 -34.25
N ALA A 73 8.79 20.83 -33.10
CA ALA A 73 9.82 20.27 -32.22
C ALA A 73 9.44 20.40 -30.72
N PRO A 74 9.82 19.44 -29.85
CA PRO A 74 9.60 19.53 -28.40
C PRO A 74 10.27 20.76 -27.79
N GLY A 75 9.58 21.46 -26.87
CA GLY A 75 10.14 22.59 -26.11
C GLY A 75 10.28 23.91 -26.87
N THR A 76 9.58 24.09 -28.00
CA THR A 76 9.69 25.30 -28.82
C THR A 76 8.76 26.41 -28.32
N LYS A 77 9.29 27.61 -28.05
CA LYS A 77 8.49 28.81 -27.79
C LYS A 77 7.97 29.40 -29.10
N PHE A 78 6.73 29.90 -29.11
CA PHE A 78 6.21 30.74 -30.20
C PHE A 78 5.67 32.05 -29.62
N ALA A 79 5.78 33.13 -30.41
CA ALA A 79 5.27 34.45 -30.07
C ALA A 79 4.17 34.85 -31.07
N VAL A 80 3.07 35.40 -30.57
CA VAL A 80 2.02 36.02 -31.40
C VAL A 80 1.86 37.48 -31.00
N SER A 81 1.74 38.35 -32.01
CA SER A 81 1.62 39.81 -31.89
C SER A 81 0.37 40.29 -32.64
N VAL A 82 -0.40 41.17 -32.01
CA VAL A 82 -1.59 41.81 -32.60
C VAL A 82 -1.45 43.33 -32.49
N ARG A 83 -1.61 44.03 -33.61
CA ARG A 83 -1.72 45.50 -33.64
C ARG A 83 -3.19 45.90 -33.80
N ASP A 84 -3.80 46.39 -32.72
CA ASP A 84 -5.05 47.15 -32.83
C ASP A 84 -4.77 48.61 -32.42
N PRO A 85 -4.86 49.59 -33.34
CA PRO A 85 -4.58 50.99 -33.04
C PRO A 85 -5.68 51.71 -32.22
N SER A 86 -6.69 51.00 -31.70
CA SER A 86 -7.85 51.58 -31.00
C SER A 86 -7.97 51.29 -29.48
N ILE A 87 -6.95 50.76 -28.82
CA ILE A 87 -7.12 50.12 -27.50
C ILE A 87 -7.03 51.10 -26.32
N ASN A 88 -8.13 51.21 -25.57
CA ASN A 88 -8.18 51.73 -24.19
C ASN A 88 -9.11 50.87 -23.30
N GLU A 89 -9.34 49.60 -23.68
CA GLU A 89 -10.30 48.66 -23.05
C GLU A 89 -9.63 47.29 -22.84
N PRO A 90 -10.06 46.49 -21.84
CA PRO A 90 -9.52 45.16 -21.56
C PRO A 90 -9.86 44.15 -22.68
N TYR A 91 -8.90 43.30 -23.03
CA TYR A 91 -9.02 42.20 -23.99
C TYR A 91 -8.89 40.84 -23.27
N ALA A 92 -9.50 39.80 -23.84
CA ALA A 92 -9.32 38.42 -23.40
C ALA A 92 -8.68 37.58 -24.52
N ILE A 93 -7.84 36.63 -24.12
CA ILE A 93 -7.14 35.71 -25.02
C ILE A 93 -7.68 34.31 -24.75
N ASP A 94 -8.16 33.65 -25.79
CA ASP A 94 -8.52 32.23 -25.79
C ASP A 94 -7.58 31.50 -26.74
N TRP A 95 -7.17 30.28 -26.41
CA TRP A 95 -6.33 29.51 -27.30
C TRP A 95 -6.65 28.02 -27.21
N SER A 96 -6.45 27.34 -28.34
CA SER A 96 -6.70 25.91 -28.47
C SER A 96 -5.55 25.23 -29.20
N THR A 97 -5.37 23.93 -28.97
CA THR A 97 -4.43 23.11 -29.75
C THR A 97 -5.16 22.02 -30.51
N THR A 98 -4.47 21.37 -31.45
CA THR A 98 -4.98 20.20 -32.19
C THR A 98 -4.96 18.88 -31.40
N CYS A 99 -4.52 18.88 -30.13
CA CYS A 99 -4.49 17.70 -29.26
C CYS A 99 -5.45 17.90 -28.08
N PHE A 100 -6.39 16.97 -27.84
CA PHE A 100 -7.55 17.24 -26.99
C PHE A 100 -7.50 16.55 -25.62
N ASP A 101 -7.31 17.35 -24.56
CA ASP A 101 -8.13 17.38 -23.32
C ASP A 101 -7.82 18.66 -22.51
N PRO A 102 -8.75 19.26 -21.74
CA PRO A 102 -9.84 20.16 -22.13
C PRO A 102 -9.36 21.57 -22.60
N PRO A 103 -10.24 22.46 -23.14
CA PRO A 103 -9.88 23.84 -23.46
C PRO A 103 -9.33 24.58 -22.24
N VAL A 104 -8.18 25.24 -22.41
CA VAL A 104 -7.54 26.08 -21.40
C VAL A 104 -8.35 27.37 -21.27
N ASP A 105 -9.38 27.36 -20.42
CA ASP A 105 -10.16 28.57 -20.13
C ASP A 105 -9.41 29.43 -19.10
N ALA A 106 -8.37 30.13 -19.56
CA ALA A 106 -7.62 31.10 -18.76
C ALA A 106 -8.29 32.47 -18.84
N ASN A 107 -9.37 32.68 -18.08
CA ASN A 107 -9.96 34.00 -17.93
C ASN A 107 -9.11 34.86 -17.00
N PHE A 108 -8.32 35.79 -17.57
CA PHE A 108 -7.57 36.77 -16.80
C PHE A 108 -7.76 38.19 -17.36
N LEU A 109 -8.16 39.11 -16.49
CA LEU A 109 -8.24 40.55 -16.74
C LEU A 109 -6.93 41.19 -16.28
N PRO A 110 -6.09 41.76 -17.15
CA PRO A 110 -4.90 42.49 -16.72
C PRO A 110 -5.28 43.78 -15.98
N ASP A 111 -4.65 44.04 -14.83
CA ASP A 111 -4.73 45.33 -14.12
C ASP A 111 -3.85 46.36 -14.85
N ILE A 112 -4.46 47.41 -15.39
CA ILE A 112 -3.89 48.32 -16.40
C ILE A 112 -3.22 49.55 -15.76
N SER A 113 -2.35 49.34 -14.77
CA SER A 113 -1.69 50.46 -14.04
C SER A 113 -0.26 50.80 -14.47
N ASP A 114 0.35 50.08 -15.42
CA ASP A 114 1.68 50.38 -15.97
C ASP A 114 1.68 50.40 -17.52
N PRO A 115 1.97 51.52 -18.20
CA PRO A 115 1.88 51.63 -19.65
C PRO A 115 3.05 51.03 -20.45
N ASP A 116 4.15 50.57 -19.83
CA ASP A 116 5.41 50.35 -20.58
C ASP A 116 5.97 48.90 -20.64
N VAL A 117 5.32 47.86 -20.13
CA VAL A 117 5.79 46.47 -20.36
C VAL A 117 4.63 45.46 -20.35
N TYR A 118 4.31 44.85 -21.50
CA TYR A 118 3.33 43.76 -21.62
C TYR A 118 4.01 42.49 -22.15
N TYR A 119 4.67 41.75 -21.25
CA TYR A 119 5.21 40.42 -21.52
C TYR A 119 4.40 39.40 -20.73
N TYR A 120 3.86 38.37 -21.40
CA TYR A 120 3.13 37.29 -20.76
C TYR A 120 3.80 35.95 -21.08
N GLU A 121 4.29 35.26 -20.04
CA GLU A 121 4.62 33.83 -20.08
C GLU A 121 3.48 33.05 -19.42
N ALA A 122 2.80 32.20 -20.18
CA ALA A 122 1.85 31.25 -19.61
C ALA A 122 2.60 30.24 -18.73
N PRO A 123 2.07 29.82 -17.57
CA PRO A 123 2.65 28.70 -16.82
C PRO A 123 2.69 27.48 -17.72
N GLY A 124 3.87 26.84 -17.84
CA GLY A 124 4.06 25.66 -18.69
C GLY A 124 3.00 24.60 -18.38
N GLN A 125 2.23 24.21 -19.39
CA GLN A 125 1.33 23.07 -19.32
C GLN A 125 1.85 21.99 -20.25
N ASP A 126 1.96 20.76 -19.74
CA ASP A 126 2.32 19.60 -20.54
C ASP A 126 1.16 19.28 -21.50
N VAL A 127 1.39 19.49 -22.80
CA VAL A 127 0.41 19.13 -23.84
C VAL A 127 0.79 17.77 -24.40
N VAL A 128 0.13 16.73 -23.90
CA VAL A 128 0.42 15.35 -24.29
C VAL A 128 -0.36 14.97 -25.54
N CYS A 129 0.24 15.13 -26.72
CA CYS A 129 -0.28 14.57 -27.97
C CYS A 129 0.05 13.07 -28.05
N ARG A 130 -0.80 12.20 -27.51
CA ARG A 130 -0.63 10.74 -27.68
C ARG A 130 -1.07 10.33 -29.09
N THR A 131 -0.24 9.55 -29.80
CA THR A 131 -0.74 8.70 -30.89
C THR A 131 -1.85 7.80 -30.35
N PRO A 132 -2.86 7.42 -31.14
CA PRO A 132 -3.81 6.42 -30.72
C PRO A 132 -3.07 5.09 -30.49
N ASN A 133 -2.74 4.81 -29.22
CA ASN A 133 -2.15 3.55 -28.77
C ASN A 133 -3.28 2.52 -28.65
N ALA A 134 -3.73 1.99 -29.78
CA ALA A 134 -4.55 0.79 -29.83
C ALA A 134 -3.65 -0.38 -30.29
N GLU A 135 -3.39 -1.33 -29.39
CA GLU A 135 -2.78 -2.64 -29.73
C GLU A 135 -3.93 -3.66 -29.83
N PRO A 136 -4.45 -3.97 -31.03
CA PRO A 136 -5.53 -4.93 -31.19
C PRO A 136 -5.07 -6.37 -30.93
N SER A 137 -5.76 -7.10 -30.03
CA SER A 137 -5.54 -8.52 -29.80
C SER A 137 -6.65 -9.38 -30.44
N ILE A 138 -6.28 -10.41 -31.20
CA ILE A 138 -7.22 -11.32 -31.88
C ILE A 138 -7.57 -12.50 -30.96
N THR A 139 -8.86 -12.83 -30.81
CA THR A 139 -9.34 -13.79 -29.80
C THR A 139 -10.00 -15.07 -30.36
N SER A 140 -10.13 -15.28 -31.68
CA SER A 140 -10.65 -16.57 -32.22
C SER A 140 -10.10 -16.98 -33.60
N THR A 141 -10.10 -18.30 -33.90
CA THR A 141 -9.40 -18.93 -35.05
C THR A 141 -10.28 -19.81 -35.97
N PHE A 142 -11.59 -19.58 -36.10
CA PHE A 142 -12.46 -20.38 -37.01
C PHE A 142 -12.96 -19.60 -38.24
N CYS A 143 -12.97 -20.27 -39.41
CA CYS A 143 -13.13 -19.63 -40.74
C CYS A 143 -14.58 -19.45 -41.22
N ALA A 144 -15.53 -19.33 -40.29
CA ALA A 144 -16.89 -18.88 -40.57
C ALA A 144 -17.30 -17.88 -39.48
N GLY A 145 -17.06 -16.59 -39.75
CA GLY A 145 -17.31 -15.48 -38.82
C GLY A 145 -16.08 -15.12 -38.00
N PHE A 146 -15.25 -14.21 -38.52
CA PHE A 146 -14.16 -13.61 -37.76
C PHE A 146 -14.72 -12.53 -36.84
N ASN A 147 -14.74 -12.81 -35.54
CA ASN A 147 -15.05 -11.81 -34.50
C ASN A 147 -13.76 -11.35 -33.84
N TRP A 148 -13.56 -10.04 -33.79
CA TRP A 148 -12.49 -9.38 -33.05
C TRP A 148 -13.08 -8.41 -32.02
N ARG A 149 -12.35 -8.15 -30.94
CA ARG A 149 -12.70 -7.17 -29.91
C ARG A 149 -11.41 -6.54 -29.37
N LEU A 150 -11.40 -5.22 -29.19
CA LEU A 150 -10.27 -4.53 -28.53
C LEU A 150 -10.33 -4.70 -27.00
N VAL A 151 -9.17 -4.88 -26.37
CA VAL A 151 -9.01 -4.71 -24.92
C VAL A 151 -7.71 -3.93 -24.65
N GLY A 152 -7.83 -2.73 -24.07
CA GLY A 152 -6.71 -1.86 -23.74
C GLY A 152 -7.18 -0.42 -23.43
N VAL A 153 -6.45 0.29 -22.57
CA VAL A 153 -6.89 1.52 -21.86
C VAL A 153 -7.40 2.62 -22.80
N GLY A 154 -8.62 3.10 -22.53
CA GLY A 154 -9.28 4.19 -23.26
C GLY A 154 -10.37 3.69 -24.20
N GLU A 155 -11.54 3.32 -23.64
CA GLU A 155 -12.74 3.10 -24.45
C GLU A 155 -13.02 4.37 -25.27
N ASN A 156 -12.79 4.29 -26.59
CA ASN A 156 -13.05 5.34 -27.58
C ASN A 156 -12.55 6.75 -27.21
N GLY A 157 -11.23 6.92 -27.10
CA GLY A 157 -10.65 8.27 -27.04
C GLY A 157 -11.06 9.11 -28.27
N PRO A 158 -11.28 10.42 -28.14
CA PRO A 158 -11.85 11.30 -29.18
C PRO A 158 -11.00 11.48 -30.46
N ASN A 159 -9.90 10.73 -30.63
CA ASN A 159 -8.91 10.90 -31.68
C ASN A 159 -8.87 9.76 -32.73
N VAL A 160 -9.85 8.83 -32.73
CA VAL A 160 -9.96 7.76 -33.74
C VAL A 160 -11.25 7.95 -34.54
N ASP A 161 -11.14 8.12 -35.85
CA ASP A 161 -12.28 8.28 -36.77
C ASP A 161 -12.79 6.91 -37.26
N HIS A 162 -11.89 6.08 -37.80
CA HIS A 162 -12.18 4.72 -38.24
C HIS A 162 -10.91 3.84 -38.22
N PHE A 163 -11.08 2.55 -38.44
CA PHE A 163 -9.98 1.59 -38.60
C PHE A 163 -9.91 1.08 -40.03
N GLU A 164 -8.67 0.89 -40.52
CA GLU A 164 -8.41 0.21 -41.78
C GLU A 164 -7.86 -1.21 -41.53
N ILE A 165 -8.45 -2.18 -42.24
CA ILE A 165 -8.19 -3.62 -42.06
C ILE A 165 -7.88 -4.24 -43.42
N PHE A 166 -6.78 -4.99 -43.50
CA PHE A 166 -6.35 -5.65 -44.74
C PHE A 166 -5.72 -7.04 -44.49
N ARG A 167 -5.74 -7.88 -45.53
CA ARG A 167 -5.14 -9.23 -45.51
C ARG A 167 -3.65 -9.17 -45.87
N ALA A 168 -2.82 -9.92 -45.13
CA ALA A 168 -1.37 -10.00 -45.33
C ALA A 168 -0.88 -11.45 -45.43
N TYR A 169 0.09 -11.73 -46.30
CA TYR A 169 0.74 -13.04 -46.39
C TYR A 169 2.04 -13.05 -45.55
N GLY A 170 1.93 -13.35 -44.25
CA GLY A 170 3.07 -13.48 -43.32
C GLY A 170 2.91 -12.72 -42.00
N ALA A 171 3.79 -12.99 -41.03
CA ALA A 171 3.70 -12.54 -39.63
C ALA A 171 4.65 -11.38 -39.24
N THR A 172 5.28 -10.71 -40.22
CA THR A 172 6.32 -9.69 -39.97
C THR A 172 6.06 -8.40 -40.76
N ASP A 173 6.67 -7.29 -40.31
CA ASP A 173 6.57 -5.89 -40.83
C ASP A 173 6.90 -5.68 -42.33
N GLN A 174 7.03 -6.75 -43.11
CA GLN A 174 7.38 -6.73 -44.54
C GLN A 174 6.48 -7.67 -45.39
N ALA A 175 5.31 -8.08 -44.89
CA ALA A 175 4.39 -8.92 -45.66
C ALA A 175 3.71 -8.15 -46.80
N THR A 176 3.69 -8.74 -48.00
CA THR A 176 3.05 -8.17 -49.21
C THR A 176 1.54 -8.06 -49.01
N ILE A 177 1.01 -6.85 -49.19
CA ILE A 177 -0.43 -6.53 -49.06
C ILE A 177 -1.20 -7.16 -50.21
N ASP A 178 -2.26 -7.91 -49.93
CA ASP A 178 -3.22 -8.34 -50.96
C ASP A 178 -4.20 -7.19 -51.23
N ALA A 179 -3.95 -6.43 -52.29
CA ALA A 179 -4.70 -5.21 -52.63
C ALA A 179 -6.19 -5.46 -52.94
N ASN A 180 -6.63 -6.72 -53.05
CA ASN A 180 -8.01 -7.08 -53.39
C ASN A 180 -8.92 -7.27 -52.17
N TYR A 181 -8.42 -7.17 -50.93
CA TYR A 181 -9.21 -7.35 -49.71
C TYR A 181 -8.90 -6.24 -48.69
N TRP A 182 -9.68 -5.17 -48.77
CA TRP A 182 -9.57 -3.93 -47.99
C TRP A 182 -10.96 -3.52 -47.47
N GLY A 183 -11.07 -3.21 -46.19
CA GLY A 183 -12.31 -2.73 -45.57
C GLY A 183 -12.05 -1.68 -44.49
N SER A 184 -12.97 -0.72 -44.36
CA SER A 184 -12.99 0.29 -43.30
C SER A 184 -14.11 0.00 -42.31
N ALA A 185 -13.84 0.19 -41.01
CA ALA A 185 -14.82 -0.02 -39.94
C ALA A 185 -14.86 1.20 -39.00
N PRO A 186 -16.04 1.77 -38.69
CA PRO A 186 -16.17 2.85 -37.71
C PRO A 186 -15.93 2.35 -36.28
N GLY A 187 -15.57 3.25 -35.34
CA GLY A 187 -15.27 2.90 -33.95
C GLY A 187 -16.42 2.19 -33.21
N GLY A 188 -16.17 0.95 -32.79
CA GLY A 188 -17.11 0.04 -32.08
C GLY A 188 -16.85 -1.44 -32.43
N ASP A 189 -17.35 -2.38 -31.61
CA ASP A 189 -17.23 -3.83 -31.87
C ASP A 189 -17.87 -4.17 -33.24
N THR A 190 -17.09 -4.62 -34.22
CA THR A 190 -17.57 -4.96 -35.57
C THR A 190 -16.98 -6.28 -36.07
N SER A 191 -17.78 -7.09 -36.77
CA SER A 191 -17.33 -8.33 -37.44
C SER A 191 -17.10 -8.09 -38.93
N ILE A 192 -16.00 -8.59 -39.49
CA ILE A 192 -15.76 -8.61 -40.95
C ILE A 192 -15.61 -10.06 -41.41
N ASP A 193 -16.39 -10.43 -42.43
CA ASP A 193 -16.29 -11.74 -43.08
C ASP A 193 -15.34 -11.66 -44.28
N PHE A 194 -14.27 -12.46 -44.24
CA PHE A 194 -13.28 -12.56 -45.31
C PHE A 194 -13.66 -13.57 -46.41
N GLY A 195 -14.87 -14.14 -46.35
CA GLY A 195 -15.42 -15.13 -47.26
C GLY A 195 -14.84 -16.54 -47.06
N SER A 196 -15.20 -17.46 -47.96
CA SER A 196 -14.72 -18.85 -47.92
C SER A 196 -13.22 -18.93 -48.24
N LEU A 197 -12.40 -19.23 -47.23
CA LEU A 197 -10.94 -19.38 -47.36
C LEU A 197 -10.52 -20.84 -47.48
N ALA A 198 -9.45 -21.11 -48.24
CA ALA A 198 -8.83 -22.42 -48.31
C ALA A 198 -8.10 -22.76 -46.99
N PRO A 199 -7.86 -24.04 -46.67
CA PRO A 199 -7.09 -24.41 -45.47
C PRO A 199 -5.67 -23.84 -45.53
N GLY A 200 -5.25 -23.12 -44.48
CA GLY A 200 -3.97 -22.41 -44.42
C GLY A 200 -3.89 -21.35 -43.31
N THR A 201 -2.69 -20.84 -43.04
CA THR A 201 -2.46 -19.72 -42.09
C THR A 201 -2.42 -18.39 -42.83
N TYR A 202 -3.22 -17.43 -42.38
CA TYR A 202 -3.35 -16.09 -42.97
C TYR A 202 -2.95 -15.02 -41.95
N GLY A 203 -2.36 -13.92 -42.42
CA GLY A 203 -2.06 -12.73 -41.62
C GLY A 203 -3.14 -11.66 -41.80
N VAL A 204 -3.38 -10.88 -40.76
CA VAL A 204 -4.24 -9.68 -40.79
C VAL A 204 -3.48 -8.50 -40.20
N GLY A 205 -3.60 -7.35 -40.84
CA GLY A 205 -3.04 -6.08 -40.36
C GLY A 205 -4.14 -5.06 -40.09
N ILE A 206 -3.99 -4.29 -39.01
CA ILE A 206 -4.95 -3.27 -38.58
C ILE A 206 -4.21 -1.96 -38.26
N SER A 207 -4.78 -0.83 -38.69
CA SER A 207 -4.32 0.51 -38.35
C SER A 207 -5.51 1.39 -37.96
N ALA A 208 -5.36 2.21 -36.90
CA ALA A 208 -6.33 3.25 -36.56
C ALA A 208 -6.04 4.51 -37.39
N VAL A 209 -7.09 5.17 -37.87
CA VAL A 209 -7.01 6.40 -38.65
C VAL A 209 -7.67 7.54 -37.88
N SER A 210 -6.95 8.64 -37.72
CA SER A 210 -7.46 9.84 -37.05
C SER A 210 -8.40 10.65 -37.98
N PRO A 211 -9.24 11.55 -37.43
CA PRO A 211 -10.08 12.45 -38.25
C PRO A 211 -9.28 13.34 -39.23
N GLN A 212 -7.97 13.50 -39.01
CA GLN A 212 -7.03 14.24 -39.86
C GLN A 212 -6.31 13.34 -40.88
N GLY A 213 -6.71 12.07 -41.02
CA GLY A 213 -6.19 11.12 -41.99
C GLY A 213 -4.81 10.54 -41.66
N GLN A 214 -4.37 10.64 -40.39
CA GLN A 214 -3.09 10.10 -39.94
C GLN A 214 -3.25 8.69 -39.36
N TRP A 215 -2.28 7.83 -39.62
CA TRP A 215 -2.36 6.39 -39.30
C TRP A 215 -1.55 6.06 -38.05
N SER A 216 -2.08 5.18 -37.19
CA SER A 216 -1.33 4.59 -36.09
C SER A 216 -0.23 3.64 -36.59
N ARG A 217 0.68 3.22 -35.70
CA ARG A 217 1.49 2.01 -35.94
C ARG A 217 0.57 0.84 -36.25
N ARG A 218 1.00 0.01 -37.18
CA ARG A 218 0.24 -1.09 -37.77
C ARG A 218 0.50 -2.35 -36.95
N SER A 219 -0.57 -2.96 -36.42
CA SER A 219 -0.46 -4.17 -35.60
C SER A 219 -0.86 -5.39 -36.43
N TYR A 220 -0.18 -6.52 -36.21
CA TYR A 220 -0.29 -7.73 -37.02
C TYR A 220 -0.71 -8.94 -36.17
N GLY A 221 -1.57 -9.78 -36.71
CA GLY A 221 -1.91 -11.07 -36.12
C GLY A 221 -2.12 -12.17 -37.16
N GLN A 222 -2.22 -13.42 -36.72
CA GLN A 222 -2.41 -14.59 -37.59
C GLN A 222 -3.59 -15.44 -37.15
N PHE A 223 -4.25 -16.08 -38.10
CA PHE A 223 -5.25 -17.13 -37.85
C PHE A 223 -5.07 -18.30 -38.83
N THR A 224 -5.48 -19.51 -38.43
CA THR A 224 -5.30 -20.74 -39.22
C THR A 224 -6.63 -21.40 -39.54
N CYS A 225 -6.94 -21.57 -40.83
CA CYS A 225 -8.08 -22.35 -41.29
C CYS A 225 -7.72 -23.84 -41.36
N ASN A 226 -8.26 -24.67 -40.47
CA ASN A 226 -8.15 -26.12 -40.56
C ASN A 226 -9.26 -26.73 -41.44
N PRO A 227 -8.98 -27.81 -42.20
CA PRO A 227 -10.00 -28.49 -42.97
C PRO A 227 -11.05 -29.14 -42.04
N PRO A 228 -12.35 -29.11 -42.40
CA PRO A 228 -13.40 -29.69 -41.56
C PRO A 228 -13.22 -31.22 -41.42
N PRO A 229 -13.58 -31.81 -40.27
CA PRO A 229 -13.63 -33.27 -40.11
C PRO A 229 -14.59 -33.90 -41.13
N PRO A 230 -14.32 -35.13 -41.61
CA PRO A 230 -15.18 -35.78 -42.60
C PRO A 230 -16.57 -36.06 -42.01
N THR A 231 -17.57 -35.34 -42.50
CA THR A 231 -18.98 -35.58 -42.16
C THR A 231 -19.50 -36.80 -42.93
N PRO A 232 -20.17 -37.76 -42.28
CA PRO A 232 -20.83 -38.88 -42.96
C PRO A 232 -22.00 -38.43 -43.86
N THR A 233 -22.17 -39.18 -44.94
CA THR A 233 -23.04 -39.01 -46.14
C THR A 233 -24.56 -38.95 -45.83
N PRO A 234 -25.37 -38.17 -46.59
CA PRO A 234 -26.78 -37.84 -46.27
C PRO A 234 -27.82 -38.79 -46.91
N THR A 235 -29.11 -38.72 -46.48
CA THR A 235 -30.39 -38.87 -47.24
C THR A 235 -31.61 -38.83 -46.27
N PRO A 236 -32.79 -38.20 -46.56
CA PRO A 236 -33.14 -36.94 -47.24
C PRO A 236 -34.21 -36.07 -46.48
N ALA A 237 -34.47 -34.87 -47.00
CA ALA A 237 -35.41 -33.82 -46.51
C ALA A 237 -36.92 -34.11 -46.79
N PRO A 238 -37.87 -33.31 -46.26
CA PRO A 238 -38.23 -32.03 -46.90
C PRO A 238 -38.55 -30.83 -45.97
N THR A 239 -38.24 -29.64 -46.50
CA THR A 239 -38.61 -28.27 -46.07
C THR A 239 -40.04 -27.92 -46.52
N PRO A 240 -40.83 -27.06 -45.82
CA PRO A 240 -40.89 -25.60 -46.13
C PRO A 240 -41.11 -24.68 -44.89
N ALA A 241 -40.40 -23.56 -44.71
CA ALA A 241 -40.58 -22.18 -45.23
C ALA A 241 -41.47 -21.26 -44.32
N PRO A 242 -41.39 -19.91 -44.41
CA PRO A 242 -40.88 -18.99 -43.39
C PRO A 242 -41.97 -18.24 -42.58
N THR A 243 -41.59 -17.70 -41.41
CA THR A 243 -42.42 -16.75 -40.63
C THR A 243 -41.99 -15.30 -40.94
N PRO A 244 -42.94 -14.37 -41.19
CA PRO A 244 -42.64 -12.95 -41.37
C PRO A 244 -42.36 -12.23 -40.04
N THR A 245 -41.41 -11.30 -40.10
CA THR A 245 -40.92 -10.41 -39.04
C THR A 245 -41.96 -9.39 -38.56
N PRO A 246 -42.13 -9.20 -37.24
CA PRO A 246 -42.70 -7.97 -36.66
C PRO A 246 -41.63 -6.99 -36.16
N PRO A 247 -42.02 -5.72 -35.92
CA PRO A 247 -41.22 -4.49 -36.05
C PRO A 247 -40.55 -4.04 -34.72
N PRO A 248 -39.78 -2.92 -34.70
CA PRO A 248 -38.61 -2.75 -33.83
C PRO A 248 -38.91 -2.13 -32.45
N GLY A 249 -38.03 -2.48 -31.50
CA GLY A 249 -37.72 -1.72 -30.27
C GLY A 249 -37.29 -2.62 -29.11
N PRO A 250 -36.57 -2.14 -28.08
CA PRO A 250 -35.73 -0.95 -27.93
C PRO A 250 -34.23 -1.28 -27.67
N THR A 251 -33.40 -0.23 -27.71
CA THR A 251 -31.97 -0.13 -27.42
C THR A 251 -31.51 -0.88 -26.15
N PRO A 252 -30.29 -1.49 -26.14
CA PRO A 252 -29.85 -2.46 -25.12
C PRO A 252 -29.57 -1.87 -23.74
N THR A 253 -29.88 -2.67 -22.72
CA THR A 253 -29.46 -2.49 -21.31
C THR A 253 -28.06 -3.09 -21.14
N PRO A 254 -27.15 -2.49 -20.32
CA PRO A 254 -25.78 -2.97 -20.13
C PRO A 254 -25.72 -4.43 -19.62
N PRO A 255 -24.65 -5.19 -19.93
CA PRO A 255 -24.53 -6.58 -19.48
C PRO A 255 -24.40 -6.64 -17.94
N PRO A 256 -25.12 -7.56 -17.26
CA PRO A 256 -25.12 -7.65 -15.81
C PRO A 256 -23.80 -8.21 -15.26
N SER A 257 -23.42 -7.72 -14.09
CA SER A 257 -22.34 -8.26 -13.26
C SER A 257 -22.64 -9.70 -12.85
N SER A 258 -21.62 -10.57 -12.77
CA SER A 258 -21.81 -11.99 -12.40
C SER A 258 -22.28 -12.18 -10.95
N ILE A 259 -23.20 -13.13 -10.77
CA ILE A 259 -23.61 -13.66 -9.46
C ILE A 259 -22.60 -14.77 -9.07
N ASN A 260 -22.20 -14.80 -7.80
CA ASN A 260 -21.30 -15.77 -7.18
C ASN A 260 -22.05 -16.51 -6.05
N LEU A 261 -22.40 -17.78 -6.27
CA LEU A 261 -23.18 -18.61 -5.34
C LEU A 261 -22.27 -19.47 -4.47
N THR A 262 -22.41 -19.32 -3.15
CA THR A 262 -21.76 -20.21 -2.18
C THR A 262 -22.82 -21.00 -1.40
N ALA A 263 -22.65 -22.32 -1.32
CA ALA A 263 -23.51 -23.20 -0.54
C ALA A 263 -22.72 -23.84 0.60
N THR A 264 -23.17 -23.69 1.84
CA THR A 264 -22.51 -24.26 3.02
C THR A 264 -23.44 -25.29 3.69
N PRO A 265 -23.05 -26.57 3.79
CA PRO A 265 -23.84 -27.56 4.53
C PRO A 265 -23.73 -27.33 6.04
N ALA A 266 -24.85 -27.19 6.75
CA ALA A 266 -24.83 -27.21 8.21
C ALA A 266 -24.84 -28.66 8.73
N ALA A 267 -24.12 -28.92 9.82
CA ALA A 267 -24.06 -30.25 10.44
C ALA A 267 -25.48 -30.73 10.82
N CYS A 268 -25.92 -31.84 10.22
CA CYS A 268 -27.28 -32.36 10.38
C CYS A 268 -27.44 -33.03 11.77
N PRO A 269 -27.84 -32.25 12.81
CA PRO A 269 -29.27 -32.04 13.05
C PRO A 269 -29.62 -30.58 13.43
N GLY A 270 -30.42 -29.92 12.59
CA GLY A 270 -31.26 -28.79 13.03
C GLY A 270 -31.27 -27.49 12.22
N SER A 271 -30.49 -27.32 11.14
CA SER A 271 -30.41 -25.99 10.48
C SER A 271 -30.34 -25.92 8.94
N GLY A 272 -30.49 -27.04 8.21
CA GLY A 272 -30.62 -27.01 6.73
C GLY A 272 -29.34 -26.71 5.96
N ILE A 273 -29.45 -26.49 4.64
CA ILE A 273 -28.34 -26.00 3.79
C ILE A 273 -28.52 -24.50 3.60
N SER A 274 -27.50 -23.71 3.97
CA SER A 274 -27.52 -22.26 3.80
C SER A 274 -26.80 -21.86 2.50
N LEU A 275 -27.47 -21.00 1.73
CA LEU A 275 -27.02 -20.44 0.46
C LEU A 275 -26.82 -18.94 0.64
N SER A 276 -25.76 -18.40 0.05
CA SER A 276 -25.49 -16.96 0.00
C SER A 276 -24.89 -16.56 -1.35
N TRP A 277 -25.28 -15.40 -1.86
CA TRP A 277 -24.78 -14.84 -3.12
C TRP A 277 -24.63 -13.31 -3.04
N ASN A 278 -23.95 -12.69 -3.99
CA ASN A 278 -23.90 -11.22 -4.14
C ASN A 278 -25.11 -10.70 -4.93
N ARG A 279 -25.60 -9.50 -4.59
CA ARG A 279 -26.65 -8.80 -5.36
C ARG A 279 -26.02 -7.98 -6.49
N PRO A 280 -26.32 -8.25 -7.77
CA PRO A 280 -25.97 -7.36 -8.87
C PRO A 280 -26.80 -6.08 -8.86
N SER A 281 -26.45 -5.11 -9.70
CA SER A 281 -27.10 -3.79 -9.77
C SER A 281 -28.36 -3.83 -10.65
N GLY A 282 -29.55 -3.87 -10.04
CA GLY A 282 -30.85 -3.68 -10.72
C GLY A 282 -31.96 -4.64 -10.29
N GLU A 283 -31.61 -5.76 -9.65
CA GLU A 283 -32.52 -6.86 -9.31
C GLU A 283 -33.27 -6.64 -7.99
N THR A 284 -34.57 -6.91 -8.01
CA THR A 284 -35.46 -6.70 -6.84
C THR A 284 -35.88 -8.00 -6.15
N THR A 285 -35.83 -9.14 -6.86
CA THR A 285 -36.20 -10.48 -6.37
C THR A 285 -35.28 -11.56 -6.94
N PHE A 286 -35.13 -12.67 -6.21
CA PHE A 286 -34.33 -13.83 -6.60
C PHE A 286 -35.15 -15.13 -6.57
N GLU A 287 -34.95 -15.99 -7.54
CA GLU A 287 -35.50 -17.35 -7.57
C GLU A 287 -34.42 -18.38 -7.24
N VAL A 288 -34.75 -19.33 -6.35
CA VAL A 288 -33.90 -20.45 -5.96
C VAL A 288 -34.41 -21.70 -6.65
N TRP A 289 -33.57 -22.35 -7.43
CA TRP A 289 -33.86 -23.61 -8.12
C TRP A 289 -33.13 -24.75 -7.41
N ARG A 290 -33.76 -25.93 -7.35
CA ARG A 290 -33.24 -27.08 -6.59
C ARG A 290 -33.35 -28.38 -7.36
N GLN A 291 -32.31 -29.21 -7.27
CA GLN A 291 -32.23 -30.56 -7.82
C GLN A 291 -31.83 -31.54 -6.70
N VAL A 292 -32.27 -32.81 -6.76
CA VAL A 292 -31.90 -33.85 -5.77
C VAL A 292 -31.26 -35.03 -6.48
N ASN A 293 -30.07 -35.46 -6.03
CA ASN A 293 -29.29 -36.61 -6.54
C ASN A 293 -29.16 -36.64 -8.08
N GLY A 294 -28.98 -35.48 -8.71
CA GLY A 294 -28.87 -35.40 -10.18
C GLY A 294 -30.19 -35.59 -10.95
N GLY A 295 -31.36 -35.56 -10.29
CA GLY A 295 -32.70 -35.65 -10.90
C GLY A 295 -33.14 -34.39 -11.66
N GLY A 296 -34.44 -34.16 -11.87
CA GLY A 296 -34.93 -32.92 -12.52
C GLY A 296 -34.82 -31.68 -11.62
N TRP A 297 -34.64 -30.49 -12.21
CA TRP A 297 -34.70 -29.21 -11.49
C TRP A 297 -36.13 -28.84 -11.14
N VAL A 298 -36.35 -28.36 -9.91
CA VAL A 298 -37.61 -27.76 -9.46
C VAL A 298 -37.50 -26.24 -9.61
N ILE A 299 -38.36 -25.66 -10.45
CA ILE A 299 -38.22 -24.30 -11.01
C ILE A 299 -39.52 -23.50 -10.83
N PRO A 300 -39.52 -22.41 -10.03
CA PRO A 300 -38.62 -22.15 -8.91
C PRO A 300 -39.01 -22.99 -7.68
N TYR A 301 -38.01 -23.42 -6.92
CA TYR A 301 -38.22 -24.10 -5.64
C TYR A 301 -38.59 -23.13 -4.51
N ALA A 302 -37.99 -21.93 -4.51
CA ALA A 302 -38.35 -20.83 -3.62
C ALA A 302 -38.05 -19.47 -4.26
N THR A 303 -38.66 -18.39 -3.76
CA THR A 303 -38.32 -17.02 -4.14
C THR A 303 -38.01 -16.18 -2.90
N THR A 304 -37.06 -15.26 -3.01
CA THR A 304 -36.60 -14.42 -1.90
C THR A 304 -36.18 -13.05 -2.40
N THR A 305 -36.37 -12.02 -1.57
CA THR A 305 -35.80 -10.69 -1.82
C THR A 305 -34.42 -10.53 -1.16
N SER A 306 -34.01 -11.46 -0.30
CA SER A 306 -32.71 -11.47 0.37
C SER A 306 -31.64 -12.13 -0.51
N THR A 307 -30.37 -11.80 -0.30
CA THR A 307 -29.21 -12.42 -0.97
C THR A 307 -28.72 -13.72 -0.28
N SER A 308 -29.60 -14.32 0.50
CA SER A 308 -29.37 -15.59 1.19
C SER A 308 -30.66 -16.36 1.35
N TYR A 309 -30.55 -17.68 1.40
CA TYR A 309 -31.67 -18.60 1.60
C TYR A 309 -31.21 -19.85 2.33
N THR A 310 -32.02 -20.37 3.26
CA THR A 310 -31.71 -21.64 3.95
C THR A 310 -32.76 -22.68 3.61
N ASP A 311 -32.35 -23.77 2.95
CA ASP A 311 -33.21 -24.93 2.69
C ASP A 311 -33.22 -25.87 3.89
N GLY A 312 -34.26 -25.73 4.73
CA GLY A 312 -34.48 -26.56 5.91
C GLY A 312 -35.07 -27.95 5.61
N SER A 313 -35.46 -28.24 4.37
CA SER A 313 -36.18 -29.49 4.00
C SER A 313 -35.27 -30.66 3.59
N VAL A 314 -33.95 -30.48 3.74
CA VAL A 314 -32.94 -31.45 3.29
C VAL A 314 -32.91 -32.71 4.16
N THR A 315 -32.66 -33.85 3.55
CA THR A 315 -32.62 -35.17 4.21
C THR A 315 -31.26 -35.83 4.08
N ARG A 316 -30.87 -36.59 5.10
CA ARG A 316 -29.53 -37.20 5.22
C ARG A 316 -29.27 -38.22 4.11
N GLY A 317 -28.07 -38.17 3.51
CA GLY A 317 -27.65 -39.11 2.46
C GLY A 317 -28.01 -38.70 1.02
N ASN A 318 -28.69 -37.57 0.83
CA ASN A 318 -29.01 -37.02 -0.48
C ASN A 318 -28.07 -35.84 -0.83
N ALA A 319 -27.65 -35.76 -2.09
CA ALA A 319 -26.97 -34.62 -2.69
C ALA A 319 -28.01 -33.65 -3.25
N TYR A 320 -27.82 -32.35 -3.03
CA TYR A 320 -28.73 -31.31 -3.51
C TYR A 320 -27.98 -30.33 -4.40
N GLY A 321 -28.51 -30.06 -5.60
CA GLY A 321 -28.00 -29.04 -6.51
C GLY A 321 -28.81 -27.76 -6.37
N TYR A 322 -28.15 -26.59 -6.34
CA TYR A 322 -28.83 -25.28 -6.26
C TYR A 322 -28.35 -24.32 -7.35
N GLN A 323 -29.28 -23.51 -7.87
CA GLN A 323 -29.05 -22.40 -8.81
C GLN A 323 -29.88 -21.19 -8.40
N ILE A 324 -29.38 -19.97 -8.68
CA ILE A 324 -30.05 -18.71 -8.33
C ILE A 324 -30.24 -17.86 -9.58
N TYR A 325 -31.44 -17.27 -9.73
CA TYR A 325 -31.76 -16.33 -10.81
C TYR A 325 -32.17 -14.97 -10.21
N GLY A 326 -31.52 -13.90 -10.63
CA GLY A 326 -31.94 -12.53 -10.31
C GLY A 326 -33.00 -12.04 -11.29
N GLN A 327 -34.07 -11.42 -10.79
CA GLN A 327 -35.10 -10.83 -11.64
C GLN A 327 -35.19 -9.31 -11.48
N VAL A 328 -35.12 -8.63 -12.63
CA VAL A 328 -35.64 -7.28 -12.86
C VAL A 328 -36.93 -7.46 -13.65
N THR A 329 -38.00 -6.72 -13.34
CA THR A 329 -39.32 -6.85 -13.99
C THR A 329 -39.22 -7.02 -15.51
N GLY A 330 -39.39 -8.26 -15.99
CA GLY A 330 -39.50 -8.62 -17.39
C GLY A 330 -38.26 -9.19 -18.10
N ILE A 331 -37.08 -9.32 -17.46
CA ILE A 331 -35.86 -9.89 -18.09
C ILE A 331 -35.09 -10.77 -17.07
N THR A 332 -34.60 -11.95 -17.50
CA THR A 332 -33.78 -12.91 -16.71
C THR A 332 -32.29 -12.84 -17.09
N SER A 333 -31.37 -12.86 -16.10
CA SER A 333 -29.90 -12.89 -16.29
C SER A 333 -29.34 -14.30 -16.57
N ASP A 334 -28.09 -14.39 -17.09
CA ASP A 334 -27.40 -15.65 -17.42
C ASP A 334 -26.92 -16.46 -16.19
N MET A 335 -26.88 -17.79 -16.38
CA MET A 335 -26.69 -18.86 -15.38
C MET A 335 -25.30 -18.93 -14.71
N GLU A 336 -25.29 -19.31 -13.43
CA GLU A 336 -24.09 -19.77 -12.71
C GLU A 336 -24.03 -21.32 -12.61
N ALA A 337 -22.81 -21.84 -12.40
CA ALA A 337 -22.53 -23.27 -12.28
C ALA A 337 -23.13 -23.88 -10.98
N PRO A 338 -23.71 -25.10 -11.04
CA PRO A 338 -24.40 -25.70 -9.89
C PRO A 338 -23.44 -26.09 -8.75
N SER A 339 -23.83 -25.79 -7.50
CA SER A 339 -23.17 -26.28 -6.28
C SER A 339 -23.87 -27.53 -5.74
N TYR A 340 -23.12 -28.58 -5.39
CA TYR A 340 -23.64 -29.90 -4.96
C TYR A 340 -23.24 -30.31 -3.53
N PRO A 341 -23.71 -29.62 -2.48
CA PRO A 341 -23.49 -30.07 -1.10
C PRO A 341 -24.18 -31.42 -0.80
N VAL A 342 -23.49 -32.28 -0.05
CA VAL A 342 -24.00 -33.57 0.46
C VAL A 342 -24.20 -33.45 1.98
N CYS A 343 -25.41 -33.72 2.51
CA CYS A 343 -25.61 -33.85 3.97
C CYS A 343 -25.09 -35.24 4.41
N SER A 344 -23.81 -35.28 4.81
CA SER A 344 -23.08 -36.48 5.25
C SER A 344 -23.18 -36.73 6.76
N ALA A 345 -23.05 -37.99 7.18
CA ALA A 345 -22.91 -38.38 8.58
C ALA A 345 -21.48 -38.10 9.07
N THR A 346 -21.35 -37.62 10.31
CA THR A 346 -20.07 -37.30 10.96
C THR A 346 -19.10 -38.49 10.90
N PRO A 347 -17.88 -38.35 10.33
CA PRO A 347 -16.88 -39.40 10.41
C PRO A 347 -16.10 -39.34 11.73
N THR A 348 -15.90 -40.51 12.32
CA THR A 348 -14.92 -40.80 13.39
C THR A 348 -13.50 -40.54 12.87
N PRO A 349 -12.58 -39.92 13.65
CA PRO A 349 -11.31 -39.42 13.15
C PRO A 349 -10.31 -40.54 12.80
N THR A 350 -9.70 -40.42 11.61
CA THR A 350 -8.45 -41.09 11.19
C THR A 350 -7.25 -40.18 11.56
N PRO A 351 -6.07 -40.70 11.97
CA PRO A 351 -5.00 -39.92 12.59
C PRO A 351 -4.33 -38.92 11.63
N ALA A 352 -4.04 -37.71 12.12
CA ALA A 352 -3.24 -36.70 11.44
C ALA A 352 -1.76 -37.11 11.31
N PRO A 353 -1.03 -36.67 10.27
CA PRO A 353 0.40 -36.91 10.14
C PRO A 353 1.18 -36.30 11.31
N ALA A 354 2.20 -37.00 11.79
CA ALA A 354 2.99 -36.61 12.95
C ALA A 354 3.74 -35.29 12.71
N PRO A 355 3.82 -34.38 13.70
CA PRO A 355 4.50 -33.10 13.54
C PRO A 355 6.03 -33.28 13.45
N THR A 356 6.64 -32.63 12.45
CA THR A 356 8.10 -32.59 12.23
C THR A 356 8.72 -31.38 12.96
N PRO A 357 9.90 -31.52 13.62
CA PRO A 357 10.54 -30.41 14.32
C PRO A 357 11.03 -29.32 13.36
N ALA A 358 10.91 -28.05 13.76
CA ALA A 358 11.52 -26.92 13.05
C ALA A 358 13.06 -27.01 13.09
N PRO A 359 13.80 -26.50 12.09
CA PRO A 359 15.27 -26.56 12.06
C PRO A 359 15.90 -25.99 13.33
N GLY A 360 16.78 -26.77 13.98
CA GLY A 360 17.45 -26.36 15.21
C GLY A 360 16.65 -26.55 16.51
N GLN A 361 15.52 -27.25 16.48
CA GLN A 361 14.71 -27.53 17.68
C GLN A 361 14.51 -29.04 17.92
N ALA A 362 14.37 -29.43 19.19
CA ALA A 362 13.85 -30.73 19.61
C ALA A 362 12.33 -30.62 19.83
N LEU A 363 11.56 -31.64 19.45
CA LEU A 363 10.09 -31.65 19.58
C LEU A 363 9.58 -32.89 20.32
N LEU A 364 8.96 -32.70 21.49
CA LEU A 364 8.28 -33.76 22.25
C LEU A 364 6.76 -33.59 22.16
N SER A 365 6.05 -34.58 21.61
CA SER A 365 4.58 -34.61 21.58
C SER A 365 4.02 -35.44 22.73
N VAL A 366 3.18 -34.86 23.60
CA VAL A 366 2.59 -35.54 24.76
C VAL A 366 1.09 -35.74 24.56
N ARG A 367 0.68 -37.01 24.42
CA ARG A 367 -0.69 -37.41 24.10
C ARG A 367 -1.32 -38.22 25.24
N SER A 368 -2.65 -38.33 25.25
CA SER A 368 -3.34 -39.33 26.07
C SER A 368 -4.34 -40.16 25.27
N SER A 369 -4.45 -41.42 25.64
CA SER A 369 -5.42 -42.37 25.09
C SER A 369 -6.35 -42.86 26.20
N GLY A 370 -7.64 -42.98 25.90
CA GLY A 370 -8.68 -43.42 26.85
C GLY A 370 -9.20 -42.36 27.82
N ALA A 371 -8.47 -41.26 28.08
CA ALA A 371 -8.95 -40.09 28.80
C ALA A 371 -8.50 -38.79 28.09
N SER A 372 -9.38 -37.79 28.00
CA SER A 372 -9.06 -36.46 27.43
C SER A 372 -8.68 -35.47 28.53
N ALA A 373 -7.89 -34.46 28.19
CA ALA A 373 -7.48 -33.38 29.11
C ALA A 373 -6.89 -33.87 30.45
N VAL A 374 -5.98 -34.85 30.38
CA VAL A 374 -5.27 -35.36 31.56
C VAL A 374 -4.11 -34.42 31.88
N LEU A 375 -3.93 -34.07 33.15
CA LEU A 375 -2.78 -33.28 33.57
C LEU A 375 -1.53 -34.17 33.68
N ILE A 376 -0.47 -33.82 32.97
CA ILE A 376 0.85 -34.47 33.08
C ILE A 376 1.76 -33.55 33.89
N GLY A 377 2.17 -34.01 35.07
CA GLY A 377 3.16 -33.35 35.90
C GLY A 377 4.56 -33.50 35.29
N GLY A 378 5.42 -32.51 35.44
CA GLY A 378 6.78 -32.53 34.89
C GLY A 378 7.46 -31.19 35.11
N SER A 379 8.62 -30.98 34.51
CA SER A 379 9.26 -29.65 34.46
C SER A 379 8.25 -28.58 33.99
N PRO A 380 8.25 -27.34 34.52
CA PRO A 380 7.32 -26.28 34.12
C PRO A 380 7.25 -26.02 32.61
N ILE A 381 8.32 -26.42 31.90
CA ILE A 381 8.52 -26.19 30.48
C ILE A 381 7.80 -27.25 29.62
N CYS A 382 7.75 -28.51 30.05
CA CYS A 382 7.16 -29.62 29.27
C CYS A 382 6.03 -30.37 29.98
N GLY A 383 5.56 -29.91 31.14
CA GLY A 383 4.33 -30.39 31.80
C GLY A 383 3.09 -29.64 31.28
N GLY A 384 1.94 -30.31 31.19
CA GLY A 384 0.75 -29.70 30.61
C GLY A 384 -0.47 -30.62 30.59
N THR A 385 -1.60 -30.10 30.09
CA THR A 385 -2.82 -30.89 29.89
C THR A 385 -2.79 -31.53 28.51
N THR A 386 -3.00 -32.85 28.43
CA THR A 386 -2.69 -33.68 27.26
C THR A 386 -3.26 -33.21 25.92
N ASN A 387 -2.54 -33.66 24.87
CA ASN A 387 -2.58 -33.28 23.46
C ASN A 387 -1.84 -31.97 23.13
N TYR A 388 -0.70 -31.76 23.79
CA TYR A 388 0.21 -30.65 23.57
C TYR A 388 1.58 -31.11 23.04
N ASN A 389 2.35 -30.16 22.53
CA ASN A 389 3.74 -30.34 22.11
C ASN A 389 4.64 -29.43 22.94
N CYS A 390 5.84 -29.91 23.32
CA CYS A 390 6.91 -29.14 23.92
C CYS A 390 8.07 -29.03 22.92
N SER A 391 8.54 -27.82 22.63
CA SER A 391 9.71 -27.60 21.76
C SER A 391 10.75 -26.72 22.43
N LEU A 392 12.03 -27.08 22.27
CA LEU A 392 13.17 -26.32 22.79
C LEU A 392 14.28 -26.25 21.74
N GLY A 393 15.03 -25.14 21.74
CA GLY A 393 16.26 -25.00 20.95
C GLY A 393 17.47 -25.77 21.49
N SER A 394 17.25 -26.66 22.46
CA SER A 394 18.23 -27.52 23.12
C SER A 394 17.62 -28.91 23.34
N GLU A 395 18.45 -29.90 23.71
CA GLU A 395 17.97 -31.26 24.01
C GLU A 395 16.89 -31.21 25.10
N ILE A 396 15.75 -31.86 24.86
CA ILE A 396 14.70 -32.02 25.87
C ILE A 396 15.06 -33.24 26.72
N ARG A 397 15.32 -33.04 28.01
CA ARG A 397 15.48 -34.11 29.00
C ARG A 397 14.49 -33.88 30.13
N THR A 398 13.44 -34.67 30.20
CA THR A 398 12.37 -34.45 31.18
C THR A 398 11.78 -35.76 31.70
N ASP A 399 11.35 -35.72 32.96
CA ASP A 399 10.50 -36.73 33.57
C ASP A 399 9.06 -36.20 33.60
N LEU A 400 8.14 -36.99 33.06
CA LEU A 400 6.72 -36.74 33.00
C LEU A 400 6.00 -37.71 33.94
N PHE A 401 4.95 -37.23 34.60
CA PHE A 401 4.18 -37.97 35.58
C PHE A 401 2.69 -37.87 35.25
N ALA A 402 2.05 -39.01 35.01
CA ALA A 402 0.63 -39.08 34.69
C ALA A 402 -0.21 -38.92 35.98
N ASN A 403 -0.95 -37.82 36.11
CA ASN A 403 -1.79 -37.58 37.29
C ASN A 403 -3.12 -38.34 37.22
N ASP A 404 -3.70 -38.63 38.38
CA ASP A 404 -5.05 -39.22 38.45
C ASP A 404 -6.09 -38.33 37.77
N LYS A 405 -6.94 -38.96 36.97
CA LYS A 405 -8.11 -38.34 36.35
C LYS A 405 -9.35 -39.04 36.91
N ALA A 406 -10.26 -38.29 37.53
CA ALA A 406 -11.45 -38.85 38.16
C ALA A 406 -12.26 -39.71 37.17
N GLY A 407 -12.51 -40.98 37.54
CA GLY A 407 -13.18 -41.97 36.69
C GLY A 407 -12.27 -42.77 35.76
N TYR A 408 -10.98 -42.43 35.65
CA TYR A 408 -10.03 -43.08 34.74
C TYR A 408 -8.80 -43.57 35.49
N THR A 409 -8.44 -44.83 35.30
CA THR A 409 -7.25 -45.47 35.86
C THR A 409 -6.12 -45.46 34.85
N PHE A 410 -4.98 -44.88 35.23
CA PHE A 410 -3.76 -44.93 34.41
C PHE A 410 -3.30 -46.39 34.23
N VAL A 411 -2.99 -46.77 32.99
CA VAL A 411 -2.58 -48.13 32.62
C VAL A 411 -1.08 -48.21 32.39
N ARG A 412 -0.55 -47.41 31.46
CA ARG A 412 0.87 -47.38 31.10
C ARG A 412 1.22 -46.16 30.25
N TRP A 413 2.52 -45.95 30.04
CA TRP A 413 3.04 -45.03 29.04
C TRP A 413 3.53 -45.78 27.81
N ASP A 414 3.25 -45.25 26.61
CA ASP A 414 3.80 -45.70 25.33
C ASP A 414 4.76 -44.64 24.77
N GLY A 415 5.93 -45.03 24.23
CA GLY A 415 6.86 -44.14 23.51
C GLY A 415 7.96 -43.44 24.34
N CYS A 416 8.05 -43.71 25.65
CA CYS A 416 9.10 -43.16 26.53
C CYS A 416 10.43 -43.90 26.38
N ASP A 417 11.56 -43.23 26.65
CA ASP A 417 12.88 -43.88 26.69
C ASP A 417 13.01 -44.82 27.89
N SER A 418 12.37 -44.47 29.01
CA SER A 418 12.11 -45.38 30.12
C SER A 418 10.81 -45.00 30.85
N SER A 419 10.14 -45.99 31.44
CA SER A 419 8.93 -45.76 32.23
C SER A 419 8.94 -46.61 33.50
N MET A 420 8.47 -46.03 34.61
CA MET A 420 8.33 -46.72 35.89
C MET A 420 7.08 -46.23 36.62
N GLY A 421 6.11 -47.13 36.80
CA GLY A 421 4.80 -46.77 37.34
C GLY A 421 4.14 -45.67 36.51
N ARG A 422 3.91 -44.51 37.12
CA ARG A 422 3.30 -43.34 36.46
C ARG A 422 4.31 -42.37 35.84
N GLY A 423 5.61 -42.63 36.01
CA GLY A 423 6.70 -41.83 35.47
C GLY A 423 7.10 -42.27 34.06
N CYS A 424 7.45 -41.29 33.21
CA CYS A 424 7.95 -41.44 31.85
C CYS A 424 9.13 -40.48 31.66
N SER A 425 10.32 -41.01 31.39
CA SER A 425 11.48 -40.19 31.03
C SER A 425 11.61 -40.10 29.52
N ALA A 426 11.80 -38.88 28.99
CA ALA A 426 11.99 -38.60 27.58
C ALA A 426 13.28 -37.79 27.34
N ILE A 427 14.07 -38.21 26.35
CA ILE A 427 15.31 -37.58 25.91
C ILE A 427 15.22 -37.34 24.39
N VAL A 428 14.97 -36.09 23.98
CA VAL A 428 14.84 -35.70 22.58
C VAL A 428 16.01 -34.81 22.15
N PRO A 429 16.95 -35.31 21.31
CA PRO A 429 18.01 -34.50 20.74
C PRO A 429 17.47 -33.41 19.79
N VAL A 430 18.23 -32.32 19.64
CA VAL A 430 17.92 -31.25 18.69
C VAL A 430 17.86 -31.80 17.26
N GLY A 431 16.81 -31.48 16.52
CA GLY A 431 16.54 -31.99 15.16
C GLY A 431 15.76 -33.31 15.11
N SER A 432 15.37 -33.87 16.26
CA SER A 432 14.56 -35.08 16.36
C SER A 432 13.18 -34.81 16.97
N SER A 433 12.24 -35.72 16.75
CA SER A 433 10.95 -35.71 17.44
C SER A 433 10.65 -37.04 18.12
N GLN A 434 9.97 -36.97 19.26
CA GLN A 434 9.49 -38.12 20.02
C GLN A 434 8.03 -37.90 20.43
N THR A 435 7.24 -38.96 20.44
CA THR A 435 5.85 -38.93 20.91
C THR A 435 5.67 -39.89 22.08
N VAL A 436 5.16 -39.39 23.19
CA VAL A 436 4.82 -40.17 24.39
C VAL A 436 3.33 -40.11 24.65
N THR A 437 2.71 -41.26 24.94
CA THR A 437 1.26 -41.37 25.14
C THR A 437 0.93 -41.98 26.50
N ALA A 438 0.21 -41.25 27.35
CA ALA A 438 -0.33 -41.79 28.59
C ALA A 438 -1.64 -42.53 28.33
N VAL A 439 -1.69 -43.84 28.59
CA VAL A 439 -2.87 -44.67 28.36
C VAL A 439 -3.68 -44.82 29.63
N TYR A 440 -4.96 -44.47 29.58
CA TYR A 440 -5.92 -44.57 30.69
C TYR A 440 -7.05 -45.53 30.31
N SER A 441 -7.66 -46.16 31.31
CA SER A 441 -8.83 -47.03 31.19
C SER A 441 -9.89 -46.62 32.20
N GLY A 442 -11.16 -46.51 31.79
CA GLY A 442 -12.26 -46.07 32.66
C GLY A 442 -13.07 -44.91 32.05
N GLY A 443 -14.04 -44.40 32.80
CA GLY A 443 -14.92 -43.27 32.49
C GLY A 443 -15.62 -42.78 33.76
N PRO A 444 -16.14 -41.54 33.81
CA PRO A 444 -16.74 -40.98 35.01
C PRO A 444 -17.96 -41.82 35.44
N THR A 445 -17.86 -42.43 36.61
CA THR A 445 -18.99 -43.09 37.28
C THR A 445 -19.67 -42.10 38.22
N PRO A 446 -21.00 -41.90 38.14
CA PRO A 446 -21.78 -41.36 39.25
C PRO A 446 -21.78 -42.35 40.43
N ALA A 447 -22.05 -41.82 41.63
CA ALA A 447 -22.06 -42.45 42.95
C ALA A 447 -22.92 -43.75 43.06
N PRO A 448 -22.78 -44.55 44.14
CA PRO A 448 -23.22 -45.94 44.16
C PRO A 448 -24.75 -46.05 44.24
N THR A 449 -25.34 -46.62 43.20
CA THR A 449 -26.68 -47.20 43.22
C THR A 449 -26.56 -48.60 42.64
N SER A 450 -27.19 -49.57 43.30
CA SER A 450 -27.40 -50.93 42.80
C SER A 450 -27.64 -50.91 41.29
N THR A 451 -26.94 -51.77 40.54
CA THR A 451 -27.26 -52.16 39.15
C THR A 451 -28.66 -51.70 38.73
N PRO A 452 -28.79 -50.62 37.93
CA PRO A 452 -30.06 -50.37 37.27
C PRO A 452 -30.25 -51.57 36.34
N PRO A 453 -31.41 -52.27 36.38
CA PRO A 453 -31.67 -53.30 35.40
C PRO A 453 -31.48 -52.68 34.01
N PRO A 454 -30.96 -53.42 33.01
CA PRO A 454 -30.98 -52.97 31.63
C PRO A 454 -32.37 -52.40 31.30
N PRO A 455 -32.47 -51.42 30.37
CA PRO A 455 -33.75 -50.79 30.04
C PRO A 455 -34.82 -51.87 29.94
N ALA A 456 -35.74 -51.85 30.91
CA ALA A 456 -36.61 -52.98 31.16
C ALA A 456 -37.41 -53.25 29.89
N GLY A 457 -37.11 -54.37 29.22
CA GLY A 457 -37.78 -54.76 27.99
C GLY A 457 -36.91 -55.11 26.79
N GLN A 458 -35.57 -54.98 26.82
CA GLN A 458 -34.71 -55.38 25.69
C GLN A 458 -33.71 -56.51 26.01
N ALA A 459 -33.43 -57.34 24.99
CA ALA A 459 -32.42 -58.40 25.01
C ALA A 459 -31.02 -57.82 24.74
N ASP A 460 -29.94 -58.58 25.00
CA ASP A 460 -28.55 -58.25 24.64
C ASP A 460 -27.83 -59.52 24.18
N VAL A 461 -27.86 -59.82 22.89
CA VAL A 461 -27.39 -61.05 22.29
C VAL A 461 -25.92 -60.93 21.91
N TYR A 462 -25.05 -61.36 22.81
CA TYR A 462 -23.60 -61.37 22.56
C TYR A 462 -23.06 -62.77 22.29
N ILE A 463 -22.03 -62.86 21.44
CA ILE A 463 -21.34 -64.14 21.16
C ILE A 463 -20.35 -64.44 22.29
N SER A 464 -20.70 -65.40 23.14
CA SER A 464 -19.89 -65.82 24.28
C SER A 464 -18.78 -66.81 23.93
N ASN A 465 -18.95 -67.59 22.86
CA ASN A 465 -17.91 -68.49 22.33
C ASN A 465 -17.95 -68.55 20.80
N PHE A 466 -16.77 -68.60 20.18
CA PHE A 466 -16.59 -68.89 18.76
C PHE A 466 -15.22 -69.51 18.54
N THR A 467 -15.19 -70.80 18.20
CA THR A 467 -13.97 -71.58 17.95
C THR A 467 -14.16 -72.50 16.75
N LEU A 468 -13.09 -72.74 15.98
CA LEU A 468 -13.11 -73.63 14.83
C LEU A 468 -12.50 -74.99 15.20
N SER A 469 -12.98 -76.09 14.61
CA SER A 469 -12.49 -77.45 14.83
C SER A 469 -11.04 -77.65 14.36
N THR A 470 -10.59 -76.83 13.42
CA THR A 470 -9.20 -76.73 12.98
C THR A 470 -8.93 -75.32 12.47
N THR A 471 -7.73 -74.81 12.72
CA THR A 471 -7.24 -73.55 12.14
C THR A 471 -6.41 -73.79 10.87
N ASN A 472 -6.19 -75.05 10.47
CA ASN A 472 -5.43 -75.43 9.28
C ASN A 472 -6.16 -76.47 8.41
N PRO A 473 -7.37 -76.18 7.88
CA PRO A 473 -8.09 -77.13 7.04
C PRO A 473 -7.41 -77.37 5.68
N THR A 474 -7.59 -78.56 5.10
CA THR A 474 -7.24 -78.80 3.69
C THR A 474 -8.27 -78.15 2.76
N PRO A 475 -7.93 -77.84 1.50
CA PRO A 475 -8.86 -77.30 0.52
C PRO A 475 -10.15 -78.13 0.43
N GLY A 476 -11.31 -77.49 0.59
CA GLY A 476 -12.60 -78.16 0.52
C GLY A 476 -12.98 -78.98 1.75
N GLN A 477 -12.16 -78.99 2.81
CA GLN A 477 -12.50 -79.64 4.07
C GLN A 477 -13.67 -78.91 4.75
N THR A 478 -14.65 -79.67 5.24
CA THR A 478 -15.70 -79.12 6.10
C THR A 478 -15.11 -78.74 7.46
N VAL A 479 -15.19 -77.45 7.81
CA VAL A 479 -14.78 -76.90 9.10
C VAL A 479 -16.00 -76.77 9.98
N THR A 480 -15.93 -77.28 11.21
CA THR A 480 -17.00 -77.13 12.21
C THR A 480 -16.69 -75.97 13.13
N ALA A 481 -17.56 -74.96 13.16
CA ALA A 481 -17.53 -73.87 14.12
C ALA A 481 -18.41 -74.20 15.33
N THR A 482 -17.83 -74.11 16.53
CA THR A 482 -18.57 -74.18 17.80
C THR A 482 -18.87 -72.77 18.27
N ILE A 483 -20.16 -72.47 18.43
CA ILE A 483 -20.68 -71.14 18.74
C ILE A 483 -21.49 -71.22 20.03
N ASN A 484 -21.34 -70.22 20.88
CA ASN A 484 -22.23 -70.00 22.01
C ASN A 484 -22.67 -68.54 22.05
N ILE A 485 -23.96 -68.34 22.29
CA ILE A 485 -24.61 -67.04 22.37
C ILE A 485 -25.26 -66.93 23.74
N THR A 486 -25.14 -65.78 24.37
CA THR A 486 -25.74 -65.55 25.69
C THR A 486 -26.50 -64.23 25.65
N ASN A 487 -27.70 -64.22 26.22
CA ASN A 487 -28.49 -63.00 26.37
C ASN A 487 -28.08 -62.32 27.69
N ARG A 488 -27.38 -61.18 27.63
CA ARG A 488 -26.99 -60.34 28.78
C ARG A 488 -28.02 -59.26 29.14
N GLY A 489 -29.12 -59.20 28.39
CA GLY A 489 -30.17 -58.21 28.55
C GLY A 489 -31.23 -58.64 29.56
N THR A 490 -32.15 -57.75 29.90
CA THR A 490 -33.23 -58.01 30.88
C THR A 490 -34.50 -58.62 30.29
N ALA A 491 -34.65 -58.63 28.96
CA ALA A 491 -35.80 -59.25 28.32
C ALA A 491 -35.40 -60.49 27.51
N PRO A 492 -36.30 -61.49 27.42
CA PRO A 492 -36.14 -62.59 26.50
C PRO A 492 -36.01 -62.12 25.05
N THR A 493 -35.24 -62.84 24.23
CA THR A 493 -35.31 -62.64 22.77
C THR A 493 -36.71 -63.00 22.26
N PRO A 494 -37.29 -62.27 21.29
CA PRO A 494 -38.54 -62.68 20.66
C PRO A 494 -38.44 -64.09 20.06
N ASP A 495 -39.52 -64.86 20.21
CA ASP A 495 -39.54 -66.25 19.74
C ASP A 495 -39.27 -66.31 18.23
N ASN A 496 -38.38 -67.21 17.81
CA ASN A 496 -37.99 -67.43 16.42
C ASN A 496 -37.43 -66.20 15.69
N GLN A 497 -36.81 -65.25 16.38
CA GLN A 497 -36.16 -64.09 15.74
C GLN A 497 -34.63 -64.08 15.82
N LEU A 498 -34.03 -65.02 16.56
CA LEU A 498 -32.57 -65.13 16.66
C LEU A 498 -31.98 -65.91 15.47
N TRP A 499 -31.46 -65.18 14.49
CA TRP A 499 -30.78 -65.75 13.33
C TRP A 499 -29.26 -65.65 13.47
N VAL A 500 -28.56 -66.76 13.30
CA VAL A 500 -27.11 -66.82 13.37
C VAL A 500 -26.55 -67.17 11.99
N ARG A 501 -25.64 -66.34 11.48
CA ARG A 501 -24.96 -66.54 10.20
C ARG A 501 -23.47 -66.75 10.39
N LEU A 502 -22.92 -67.70 9.63
CA LEU A 502 -21.50 -68.05 9.63
C LEU A 502 -20.91 -67.78 8.24
N TYR A 503 -19.80 -67.04 8.23
CA TYR A 503 -19.07 -66.64 7.03
C TYR A 503 -17.69 -67.30 7.06
N ARG A 504 -17.33 -68.00 5.97
CA ARG A 504 -16.02 -68.64 5.81
C ARG A 504 -14.90 -67.62 5.63
N SER A 505 -15.20 -66.42 5.15
CA SER A 505 -14.22 -65.33 5.02
C SER A 505 -14.89 -63.94 5.03
N ALA A 506 -14.82 -63.23 6.16
CA ALA A 506 -15.31 -61.86 6.31
C ALA A 506 -14.46 -61.07 7.34
N PRO A 507 -13.37 -60.40 6.91
CA PRO A 507 -12.47 -59.69 7.82
C PRO A 507 -13.11 -58.44 8.44
N THR A 508 -13.99 -57.75 7.71
CA THR A 508 -14.73 -56.57 8.19
C THR A 508 -16.11 -56.93 8.74
N SER A 509 -16.72 -56.05 9.54
CA SER A 509 -18.08 -56.23 10.06
C SER A 509 -19.09 -56.35 8.93
N VAL A 510 -20.03 -57.27 9.07
CA VAL A 510 -21.00 -57.59 8.03
C VAL A 510 -22.33 -56.93 8.34
N ALA A 511 -23.00 -56.35 7.33
CA ALA A 511 -24.31 -55.73 7.50
C ALA A 511 -25.41 -56.78 7.69
N CYS A 512 -26.52 -56.37 8.30
CA CYS A 512 -27.72 -57.18 8.45
C CYS A 512 -28.15 -57.82 7.11
N ARG A 513 -28.54 -59.09 7.14
CA ARG A 513 -29.06 -59.88 6.00
C ARG A 513 -28.07 -60.15 4.87
N ALA A 514 -26.78 -59.87 5.04
CA ALA A 514 -25.76 -60.24 4.07
C ALA A 514 -25.63 -61.77 3.93
N ALA A 515 -25.54 -62.26 2.69
CA ALA A 515 -25.48 -63.68 2.37
C ALA A 515 -24.29 -64.38 3.07
N ALA A 516 -24.55 -65.53 3.69
CA ALA A 516 -23.59 -66.28 4.49
C ALA A 516 -23.43 -67.71 3.96
N ASP A 517 -22.35 -68.38 4.34
CA ASP A 517 -22.08 -69.77 3.94
C ASP A 517 -22.99 -70.76 4.67
N ASN A 518 -23.42 -70.42 5.89
CA ASN A 518 -24.40 -71.19 6.65
C ASN A 518 -25.26 -70.25 7.52
N GLU A 519 -26.53 -70.60 7.68
CA GLU A 519 -27.51 -69.85 8.47
C GLU A 519 -28.34 -70.81 9.30
N VAL A 520 -28.47 -70.52 10.60
CA VAL A 520 -29.31 -71.29 11.53
C VAL A 520 -30.19 -70.32 12.30
N GLN A 521 -31.47 -70.67 12.44
CA GLN A 521 -32.39 -70.01 13.34
C GLN A 521 -32.39 -70.75 14.67
N ILE A 522 -32.14 -70.04 15.77
CA ILE A 522 -32.25 -70.61 17.10
C ILE A 522 -33.73 -70.53 17.50
N GLY A 523 -34.37 -71.70 17.58
CA GLY A 523 -35.77 -71.84 17.96
C GLY A 523 -35.97 -71.63 19.46
N GLY A 524 -37.08 -71.01 19.84
CA GLY A 524 -37.41 -70.71 21.22
C GLY A 524 -36.85 -69.36 21.70
N VAL A 525 -37.20 -69.04 22.94
CA VAL A 525 -36.89 -67.77 23.58
C VAL A 525 -35.61 -67.91 24.41
N LEU A 526 -34.56 -67.13 24.10
CA LEU A 526 -33.35 -67.06 24.92
C LEU A 526 -33.58 -66.07 26.07
N GLN A 527 -33.84 -66.62 27.26
CA GLN A 527 -34.11 -65.86 28.47
C GLN A 527 -32.87 -65.04 28.92
N PRO A 528 -33.07 -63.94 29.67
CA PRO A 528 -32.00 -63.20 30.35
C PRO A 528 -31.02 -64.12 31.09
N ASP A 529 -29.72 -63.84 30.97
CA ASP A 529 -28.60 -64.59 31.54
C ASP A 529 -28.53 -66.08 31.15
N ARG A 530 -29.34 -66.50 30.17
CA ARG A 530 -29.26 -67.83 29.58
C ARG A 530 -28.44 -67.79 28.30
N SER A 531 -27.82 -68.93 28.08
CA SER A 531 -26.94 -69.19 26.97
C SER A 531 -27.55 -70.30 26.12
N THR A 532 -27.38 -70.24 24.81
CA THR A 532 -27.82 -71.29 23.89
C THR A 532 -27.14 -72.63 24.18
N GLY A 533 -26.05 -72.61 24.96
CA GLY A 533 -25.08 -73.69 24.99
C GLY A 533 -24.24 -73.68 23.72
N ASN A 534 -23.16 -74.46 23.71
CA ASN A 534 -22.38 -74.66 22.51
C ASN A 534 -23.22 -75.43 21.48
N PHE A 535 -23.45 -74.83 20.32
CA PHE A 535 -23.97 -75.50 19.14
C PHE A 535 -22.98 -75.38 17.99
N THR A 536 -23.15 -76.18 16.96
CA THR A 536 -22.20 -76.25 15.85
C THR A 536 -22.83 -75.85 14.53
N MET A 537 -22.08 -75.08 13.74
CA MET A 537 -22.37 -74.76 12.35
C MET A 537 -21.16 -75.14 11.50
N THR A 538 -21.34 -75.44 10.22
CA THR A 538 -20.23 -75.87 9.35
C THR A 538 -20.11 -74.97 8.12
N PHE A 539 -18.89 -74.76 7.63
CA PHE A 539 -18.64 -74.20 6.31
C PHE A 539 -17.56 -75.03 5.60
N THR A 540 -17.51 -74.96 4.27
CA THR A 540 -16.47 -75.62 3.48
C THR A 540 -15.29 -74.66 3.32
N ALA A 541 -14.11 -75.08 3.78
CA ALA A 541 -12.88 -74.31 3.62
C ALA A 541 -12.65 -73.98 2.13
N PRO A 542 -12.26 -72.73 1.79
CA PRO A 542 -11.92 -72.35 0.42
C PRO A 542 -10.97 -73.35 -0.25
N LEU A 543 -11.10 -73.54 -1.55
CA LEU A 543 -10.23 -74.47 -2.30
C LEU A 543 -8.81 -73.90 -2.53
N THR A 544 -8.62 -72.61 -2.24
CA THR A 544 -7.37 -71.89 -2.44
C THR A 544 -6.58 -71.81 -1.14
N SER A 545 -5.28 -72.11 -1.21
CA SER A 545 -4.38 -72.04 -0.06
C SER A 545 -4.09 -70.58 0.29
N SER A 546 -4.69 -70.08 1.36
CA SER A 546 -4.49 -68.72 1.87
C SER A 546 -4.91 -68.62 3.33
N SER A 547 -4.67 -67.46 3.95
CA SER A 547 -5.23 -67.11 5.25
C SER A 547 -6.61 -66.49 5.09
N TYR A 548 -7.56 -66.91 5.92
CA TYR A 548 -8.95 -66.48 5.91
C TYR A 548 -9.41 -66.12 7.32
N THR A 549 -10.43 -65.25 7.41
CA THR A 549 -11.05 -64.86 8.69
C THR A 549 -12.49 -65.32 8.71
N ALA A 550 -12.79 -66.39 9.44
CA ALA A 550 -14.16 -66.80 9.68
C ALA A 550 -14.85 -65.79 10.61
N ARG A 551 -16.15 -65.55 10.40
CA ARG A 551 -16.95 -64.64 11.21
C ARG A 551 -18.29 -65.26 11.53
N VAL A 552 -18.77 -65.10 12.76
CA VAL A 552 -20.14 -65.40 13.16
C VAL A 552 -20.87 -64.10 13.53
N PHE A 553 -22.13 -64.01 13.13
CA PHE A 553 -23.03 -62.89 13.40
C PHE A 553 -24.31 -63.45 14.05
N ALA A 554 -24.55 -63.10 15.31
CA ALA A 554 -25.80 -63.32 16.03
C ALA A 554 -26.78 -62.18 15.73
N ASP A 555 -28.09 -62.48 15.72
CA ASP A 555 -29.11 -61.60 15.13
C ASP A 555 -28.75 -61.04 13.75
N ALA A 556 -28.23 -61.92 12.88
CA ALA A 556 -27.74 -61.53 11.56
C ALA A 556 -28.81 -60.96 10.61
N ARG A 557 -30.10 -61.02 10.99
CA ARG A 557 -31.22 -60.39 10.25
C ARG A 557 -31.69 -59.08 10.89
N CYS A 558 -31.11 -58.69 12.02
CA CYS A 558 -31.41 -57.51 12.81
C CYS A 558 -32.91 -57.42 13.12
N LEU A 559 -33.44 -58.52 13.65
CA LEU A 559 -34.86 -58.67 13.99
C LEU A 559 -35.11 -58.48 15.48
N ILE A 560 -34.08 -58.58 16.31
CA ILE A 560 -34.14 -58.41 17.75
C ILE A 560 -33.68 -56.99 18.06
N SER A 561 -34.47 -56.24 18.82
CA SER A 561 -34.00 -54.95 19.36
C SER A 561 -33.12 -55.20 20.58
N GLU A 562 -31.85 -54.84 20.47
CA GLU A 562 -30.85 -55.15 21.48
C GLU A 562 -30.43 -53.91 22.29
N SER A 563 -30.04 -54.11 23.54
CA SER A 563 -29.42 -53.04 24.33
C SER A 563 -27.98 -52.72 23.89
N SER A 564 -27.33 -53.61 23.14
CA SER A 564 -26.02 -53.37 22.52
C SER A 564 -25.91 -54.02 21.14
N GLU A 565 -26.11 -53.22 20.08
CA GLU A 565 -26.01 -53.66 18.68
C GLU A 565 -24.55 -53.91 18.20
N SER A 566 -23.55 -53.73 19.06
CA SER A 566 -22.13 -53.76 18.68
C SER A 566 -21.39 -55.03 19.11
N ASN A 567 -22.03 -55.91 19.89
CA ASN A 567 -21.41 -57.09 20.48
C ASN A 567 -21.87 -58.43 19.84
N ASN A 568 -22.69 -58.35 18.79
CA ASN A 568 -23.34 -59.47 18.13
C ASN A 568 -22.52 -60.08 16.97
N GLN A 569 -21.26 -59.66 16.75
CA GLN A 569 -20.33 -60.26 15.79
C GLN A 569 -18.97 -60.63 16.39
N ARG A 570 -18.39 -61.76 15.95
CA ARG A 570 -17.07 -62.25 16.40
C ARG A 570 -16.30 -62.95 15.28
N THR A 571 -14.97 -62.87 15.28
CA THR A 571 -14.09 -63.46 14.24
C THR A 571 -13.14 -64.52 14.78
N ALA A 572 -12.65 -65.38 13.89
CA ALA A 572 -11.61 -66.39 14.14
C ALA A 572 -10.76 -66.61 12.87
N PRO A 573 -9.41 -66.46 12.93
CA PRO A 573 -8.54 -66.70 11.79
C PRO A 573 -8.28 -68.21 11.56
N TYR A 574 -8.07 -68.60 10.30
CA TYR A 574 -7.60 -69.94 9.89
C TYR A 574 -6.83 -69.88 8.55
N THR A 575 -6.06 -70.90 8.21
CA THR A 575 -5.25 -70.97 6.99
C THR A 575 -5.54 -72.27 6.24
N VAL A 576 -5.78 -72.21 4.93
CA VAL A 576 -6.00 -73.42 4.13
C VAL A 576 -4.66 -73.91 3.54
N GLY A 577 -4.31 -75.18 3.76
CA GLY A 577 -3.09 -75.80 3.20
C GLY A 577 -3.18 -76.08 1.69
N ALA A 578 -2.09 -76.50 1.04
CA ALA A 578 -2.12 -76.94 -0.37
C ALA A 578 -2.89 -78.27 -0.53
N ALA A 579 -3.62 -78.46 -1.62
CA ALA A 579 -4.36 -79.69 -1.90
C ALA A 579 -3.40 -80.86 -2.16
N ALA A 580 -3.64 -82.01 -1.53
CA ALA A 580 -2.97 -83.25 -1.90
C ALA A 580 -3.56 -83.76 -3.23
N SER A 581 -2.70 -84.01 -4.21
CA SER A 581 -3.08 -84.47 -5.56
C SER A 581 -3.56 -85.93 -5.54
N PRO A 582 -4.71 -86.27 -6.17
CA PRO A 582 -5.11 -87.66 -6.41
C PRO A 582 -4.38 -88.25 -7.63
N THR A 583 -3.71 -89.39 -7.47
CA THR A 583 -3.07 -90.14 -8.56
C THR A 583 -4.09 -90.71 -9.57
N PRO A 584 -3.95 -90.48 -10.90
CA PRO A 584 -4.81 -91.07 -11.93
C PRO A 584 -4.30 -92.43 -12.47
N PRO A 585 -5.10 -93.15 -13.27
CA PRO A 585 -4.84 -94.52 -13.74
C PRO A 585 -3.62 -94.63 -14.70
N PRO A 586 -2.95 -95.80 -14.78
CA PRO A 586 -1.79 -95.98 -15.66
C PRO A 586 -2.18 -96.02 -17.14
N GLY A 587 -1.62 -95.12 -17.95
CA GLY A 587 -1.59 -95.25 -19.41
C GLY A 587 -1.95 -94.01 -20.25
N THR A 588 -2.48 -92.93 -19.65
CA THR A 588 -2.82 -91.69 -20.36
C THR A 588 -1.90 -90.52 -19.97
N PRO A 589 -1.41 -89.71 -20.94
CA PRO A 589 -0.66 -88.49 -20.65
C PRO A 589 -1.47 -87.45 -19.86
N ASN A 590 -0.79 -86.54 -19.14
CA ASN A 590 -1.44 -85.47 -18.38
C ASN A 590 -0.57 -84.21 -18.40
N LEU A 591 -0.90 -83.23 -19.21
CA LEU A 591 -0.21 -81.96 -19.33
C LEU A 591 -0.82 -80.95 -18.39
N VAL A 592 0.06 -80.27 -17.67
CA VAL A 592 -0.32 -79.33 -16.63
C VAL A 592 0.43 -78.03 -16.85
N VAL A 593 -0.25 -76.90 -16.73
CA VAL A 593 0.41 -75.60 -16.58
C VAL A 593 0.85 -75.47 -15.12
N ASP A 594 2.15 -75.65 -14.88
CA ASP A 594 2.75 -75.69 -13.54
C ASP A 594 2.81 -74.28 -12.93
N SER A 595 3.27 -73.31 -13.73
CA SER A 595 3.31 -71.90 -13.34
C SER A 595 3.23 -70.95 -14.53
N VAL A 596 2.64 -69.79 -14.30
CA VAL A 596 2.80 -68.60 -15.14
C VAL A 596 2.98 -67.39 -14.23
N SER A 597 4.04 -66.62 -14.44
CA SER A 597 4.41 -65.51 -13.57
C SER A 597 5.08 -64.39 -14.35
N THR A 598 4.94 -63.18 -13.85
CA THR A 598 5.67 -62.00 -14.30
C THR A 598 6.90 -61.78 -13.41
N ASP A 599 7.91 -61.05 -13.91
CA ASP A 599 9.11 -60.72 -13.15
C ASP A 599 8.86 -59.74 -11.99
N LYS A 600 7.79 -58.93 -12.06
CA LYS A 600 7.33 -58.00 -11.03
C LYS A 600 5.82 -58.07 -10.85
N SER A 601 5.35 -57.59 -9.71
CA SER A 601 3.91 -57.44 -9.41
C SER A 601 3.37 -56.03 -9.68
N SER A 602 4.25 -55.06 -9.98
CA SER A 602 3.88 -53.68 -10.32
C SER A 602 4.83 -53.10 -11.37
N TYR A 603 4.26 -52.38 -12.33
CA TYR A 603 4.96 -51.74 -13.45
C TYR A 603 4.49 -50.29 -13.65
N LEU A 604 5.32 -49.47 -14.28
CA LEU A 604 4.91 -48.19 -14.86
C LEU A 604 4.31 -48.40 -16.26
N PRO A 605 3.47 -47.47 -16.75
CA PRO A 605 2.96 -47.53 -18.12
C PRO A 605 4.09 -47.67 -19.15
N GLY A 606 4.05 -48.73 -19.97
CA GLY A 606 5.05 -49.00 -21.01
C GLY A 606 6.37 -49.63 -20.55
N GLU A 607 6.55 -49.90 -19.24
CA GLU A 607 7.77 -50.53 -18.71
C GLU A 607 8.00 -51.92 -19.31
N ALA A 608 9.25 -52.29 -19.59
CA ALA A 608 9.59 -53.64 -20.08
C ALA A 608 9.29 -54.72 -19.02
N MET A 609 8.73 -55.85 -19.46
CA MET A 609 8.32 -56.95 -18.60
C MET A 609 8.67 -58.31 -19.19
N SER A 610 8.91 -59.29 -18.32
CA SER A 610 9.19 -60.68 -18.69
C SER A 610 8.16 -61.62 -18.08
N VAL A 611 7.58 -62.49 -18.91
CA VAL A 611 6.61 -63.50 -18.51
C VAL A 611 7.27 -64.86 -18.63
N THR A 612 7.29 -65.63 -17.54
CA THR A 612 7.82 -67.00 -17.51
C THR A 612 6.67 -67.98 -17.30
N MET A 613 6.68 -69.06 -18.08
CA MET A 613 5.66 -70.09 -18.05
C MET A 613 6.26 -71.48 -18.11
N THR A 614 5.74 -72.38 -17.28
CA THR A 614 6.23 -73.74 -17.14
C THR A 614 5.07 -74.70 -17.32
N VAL A 615 5.23 -75.64 -18.25
CA VAL A 615 4.30 -76.75 -18.46
C VAL A 615 4.98 -78.06 -18.05
N ARG A 616 4.21 -79.00 -17.52
CA ARG A 616 4.70 -80.29 -16.99
C ARG A 616 3.84 -81.42 -17.53
N ASN A 617 4.45 -82.52 -17.96
CA ASN A 617 3.72 -83.76 -18.14
C ASN A 617 3.63 -84.46 -16.78
N ALA A 618 2.55 -84.26 -16.03
CA ALA A 618 2.32 -84.84 -14.72
C ALA A 618 1.88 -86.32 -14.75
N SER A 619 2.09 -87.01 -15.88
CA SER A 619 1.87 -88.46 -15.99
C SER A 619 3.18 -89.23 -15.99
N SER A 620 3.09 -90.54 -15.74
CA SER A 620 4.21 -91.47 -15.89
C SER A 620 4.45 -91.91 -17.35
N THR A 621 3.80 -91.28 -18.34
CA THR A 621 3.83 -91.67 -19.77
C THR A 621 4.53 -90.62 -20.60
N ASN A 622 5.51 -91.00 -21.42
CA ASN A 622 6.18 -90.05 -22.32
C ASN A 622 5.25 -89.60 -23.46
N ILE A 623 5.20 -88.29 -23.73
CA ILE A 623 4.53 -87.74 -24.91
C ILE A 623 5.58 -87.59 -26.01
N SER A 624 5.44 -88.31 -27.12
CA SER A 624 6.35 -88.22 -28.28
C SER A 624 5.84 -87.33 -29.42
N SER A 625 4.54 -87.00 -29.41
CA SER A 625 3.91 -86.10 -30.38
C SER A 625 4.20 -84.64 -30.04
N SER A 626 4.31 -83.78 -31.05
CA SER A 626 4.43 -82.34 -30.82
C SER A 626 3.07 -81.75 -30.44
N PHE A 627 3.10 -80.82 -29.49
CA PHE A 627 1.96 -80.00 -29.09
C PHE A 627 2.42 -78.55 -28.92
N GLN A 628 1.50 -77.63 -28.68
CA GLN A 628 1.84 -76.23 -28.42
C GLN A 628 1.13 -75.74 -27.18
N PHE A 629 1.78 -74.87 -26.42
CA PHE A 629 1.08 -74.07 -25.42
C PHE A 629 1.04 -72.60 -25.87
N LYS A 630 0.01 -71.88 -25.43
CA LYS A 630 -0.21 -70.48 -25.79
C LYS A 630 -0.29 -69.58 -24.56
N LEU A 631 0.36 -68.43 -24.65
CA LEU A 631 0.19 -67.30 -23.73
C LEU A 631 -0.90 -66.36 -24.27
N THR A 632 -1.97 -66.17 -23.51
CA THR A 632 -3.11 -65.30 -23.85
C THR A 632 -3.02 -63.97 -23.11
N PHE A 633 -3.47 -62.91 -23.78
CA PHE A 633 -3.49 -61.53 -23.26
C PHE A 633 -4.95 -61.12 -22.99
N ASN A 634 -5.15 -60.12 -22.13
CA ASN A 634 -6.44 -59.49 -21.83
C ASN A 634 -7.47 -60.34 -21.08
N GLY A 635 -7.16 -60.71 -19.84
CA GLY A 635 -8.23 -60.79 -18.82
C GLY A 635 -9.17 -61.98 -18.90
N GLU A 636 -8.91 -62.97 -19.76
CA GLU A 636 -9.68 -64.24 -19.77
C GLU A 636 -9.65 -64.85 -18.36
N THR A 637 -10.82 -64.99 -17.74
CA THR A 637 -10.97 -65.57 -16.40
C THR A 637 -11.36 -67.05 -16.44
N THR A 638 -11.56 -67.57 -17.65
CA THR A 638 -11.98 -68.94 -17.94
C THR A 638 -11.06 -69.59 -18.96
N GLN A 639 -10.92 -70.91 -18.90
CA GLN A 639 -10.15 -71.65 -19.91
C GLN A 639 -10.71 -71.39 -21.33
N PRO A 640 -9.87 -70.91 -22.28
CA PRO A 640 -10.28 -70.70 -23.67
C PRO A 640 -10.57 -72.01 -24.40
N ALA A 641 -11.35 -71.95 -25.48
CA ALA A 641 -11.47 -73.05 -26.43
C ALA A 641 -10.14 -73.31 -27.16
N CYS A 642 -10.00 -74.49 -27.78
CA CYS A 642 -8.86 -74.86 -28.60
C CYS A 642 -8.54 -73.77 -29.64
N ASN A 643 -7.26 -73.50 -29.82
CA ASN A 643 -6.66 -72.46 -30.66
C ASN A 643 -7.01 -71.02 -30.24
N PRO A 644 -6.76 -70.60 -28.99
CA PRO A 644 -6.99 -69.22 -28.58
C PRO A 644 -6.07 -68.23 -29.30
N VAL A 645 -6.47 -66.96 -29.30
CA VAL A 645 -5.61 -65.84 -29.73
C VAL A 645 -4.52 -65.63 -28.67
N GLY A 646 -3.26 -65.70 -29.08
CA GLY A 646 -2.12 -65.61 -28.17
C GLY A 646 -0.79 -65.94 -28.85
N VAL A 647 0.30 -65.89 -28.08
CA VAL A 647 1.65 -66.26 -28.56
C VAL A 647 1.85 -67.75 -28.33
N ALA A 648 2.19 -68.49 -29.39
CA ALA A 648 2.35 -69.94 -29.36
C ALA A 648 3.80 -70.37 -29.19
N PHE A 649 4.00 -71.41 -28.36
CA PHE A 649 5.29 -72.03 -28.10
C PHE A 649 5.21 -73.53 -28.41
N PRO A 650 5.92 -74.04 -29.43
CA PRO A 650 5.92 -75.45 -29.75
C PRO A 650 6.76 -76.27 -28.77
N VAL A 651 6.26 -77.45 -28.41
CA VAL A 651 6.94 -78.44 -27.56
C VAL A 651 7.02 -79.77 -28.34
N ASN A 652 8.23 -80.24 -28.61
CA ASN A 652 8.48 -81.47 -29.37
C ASN A 652 8.57 -82.67 -28.42
N GLY A 653 7.41 -83.13 -27.95
CA GLY A 653 7.31 -84.17 -26.94
C GLY A 653 7.74 -83.71 -25.55
N LEU A 654 7.24 -84.39 -24.52
CA LEU A 654 7.54 -84.11 -23.13
C LEU A 654 7.54 -85.43 -22.35
N ALA A 655 8.71 -85.84 -21.83
CA ALA A 655 8.82 -87.08 -21.08
C ALA A 655 7.99 -87.03 -19.78
N ALA A 656 7.73 -88.21 -19.21
CA ALA A 656 7.06 -88.34 -17.92
C ALA A 656 7.73 -87.47 -16.85
N ASP A 657 6.92 -86.73 -16.10
CA ASP A 657 7.30 -85.74 -15.08
C ASP A 657 8.24 -84.61 -15.55
N GLN A 658 8.54 -84.52 -16.84
CA GLN A 658 9.40 -83.47 -17.37
C GLN A 658 8.65 -82.15 -17.51
N THR A 659 9.35 -81.05 -17.22
CA THR A 659 8.87 -79.69 -17.44
C THR A 659 9.48 -79.06 -18.69
N ASN A 660 8.73 -78.19 -19.36
CA ASN A 660 9.23 -77.27 -20.39
C ASN A 660 8.92 -75.84 -19.95
N THR A 661 9.94 -75.00 -19.86
CA THR A 661 9.81 -73.59 -19.43
C THR A 661 10.14 -72.68 -20.59
N GLN A 662 9.28 -71.70 -20.86
CA GLN A 662 9.52 -70.65 -21.84
C GLN A 662 9.42 -69.27 -21.18
N THR A 663 10.08 -68.30 -21.80
CA THR A 663 10.06 -66.89 -21.38
C THR A 663 9.67 -66.01 -22.56
N TYR A 664 8.79 -65.05 -22.32
CA TYR A 664 8.31 -64.07 -23.29
C TYR A 664 8.54 -62.65 -22.77
N ASN A 665 9.24 -61.82 -23.55
CA ASN A 665 9.50 -60.42 -23.19
C ASN A 665 8.51 -59.50 -23.91
N THR A 666 7.89 -58.59 -23.17
CA THR A 666 6.91 -57.62 -23.68
C THR A 666 6.95 -56.32 -22.86
N SER A 667 5.97 -55.43 -23.01
CA SER A 667 5.85 -54.17 -22.26
C SER A 667 4.51 -54.10 -21.53
N ALA A 668 4.52 -53.49 -20.34
CA ALA A 668 3.32 -53.25 -19.56
C ALA A 668 2.34 -52.33 -20.32
N PRO A 669 1.01 -52.52 -20.17
CA PRO A 669 0.00 -51.66 -20.80
C PRO A 669 0.21 -50.18 -20.49
N ALA A 670 -0.14 -49.30 -21.45
CA ALA A 670 -0.01 -47.84 -21.28
C ALA A 670 -1.09 -47.24 -20.35
N THR A 671 -2.10 -48.02 -19.98
CA THR A 671 -3.21 -47.58 -19.12
C THR A 671 -3.01 -48.11 -17.71
N ALA A 672 -3.19 -47.26 -16.70
CA ALA A 672 -3.16 -47.68 -15.31
C ALA A 672 -4.31 -48.65 -15.01
N GLY A 673 -4.04 -49.71 -14.27
CA GLY A 673 -5.02 -50.77 -14.06
C GLY A 673 -4.44 -52.05 -13.48
N THR A 674 -5.29 -53.06 -13.29
CA THR A 674 -4.88 -54.40 -12.85
C THR A 674 -5.02 -55.37 -14.02
N TYR A 675 -3.99 -56.16 -14.28
CA TYR A 675 -3.87 -57.05 -15.44
C TYR A 675 -3.35 -58.45 -15.04
N HIS A 676 -3.58 -59.45 -15.89
CA HIS A 676 -3.02 -60.81 -15.74
C HIS A 676 -2.83 -61.48 -17.11
N PHE A 677 -1.97 -62.50 -17.17
CA PHE A 677 -1.79 -63.38 -18.34
C PHE A 677 -2.46 -64.73 -18.11
N GLY A 678 -2.87 -65.39 -19.19
CA GLY A 678 -3.30 -66.79 -19.17
C GLY A 678 -2.34 -67.68 -19.94
N ALA A 679 -2.11 -68.90 -19.47
CA ALA A 679 -1.31 -69.91 -20.17
C ALA A 679 -2.16 -71.17 -20.37
N LEU A 680 -2.25 -71.65 -21.62
CA LEU A 680 -2.99 -72.86 -22.02
C LEU A 680 -2.03 -73.89 -22.60
N VAL A 681 -1.87 -75.05 -21.97
CA VAL A 681 -1.12 -76.20 -22.51
C VAL A 681 -2.01 -77.02 -23.43
N ASP A 682 -1.39 -77.71 -24.39
CA ASP A 682 -2.06 -78.33 -25.53
C ASP A 682 -3.14 -77.45 -26.16
N SER A 683 -2.76 -76.20 -26.42
CA SER A 683 -3.64 -75.17 -26.96
C SER A 683 -4.24 -75.50 -28.33
N SER A 684 -3.78 -76.56 -29.01
CA SER A 684 -4.36 -77.06 -30.26
C SER A 684 -5.22 -78.33 -30.09
N CYS A 685 -5.31 -78.85 -28.85
CA CYS A 685 -6.08 -80.03 -28.47
C CYS A 685 -5.71 -81.27 -29.31
N VAL A 686 -4.41 -81.51 -29.45
CA VAL A 686 -3.85 -82.62 -30.25
C VAL A 686 -3.41 -83.81 -29.41
N ILE A 687 -3.28 -83.64 -28.09
CA ILE A 687 -2.94 -84.69 -27.13
C ILE A 687 -4.21 -85.03 -26.34
N THR A 688 -4.61 -86.30 -26.33
CA THR A 688 -5.72 -86.75 -25.48
C THR A 688 -5.20 -87.03 -24.08
N GLU A 689 -5.82 -86.40 -23.08
CA GLU A 689 -5.28 -86.34 -21.72
C GLU A 689 -6.10 -87.15 -20.71
N SER A 690 -5.48 -87.49 -19.57
CA SER A 690 -6.16 -88.14 -18.46
C SER A 690 -7.15 -87.20 -17.75
N GLN A 691 -6.89 -85.89 -17.83
CA GLN A 691 -7.74 -84.80 -17.37
C GLN A 691 -7.83 -83.73 -18.46
N GLU A 692 -8.81 -83.86 -19.36
CA GLU A 692 -9.02 -82.87 -20.42
C GLU A 692 -9.56 -81.56 -19.83
N GLY A 693 -8.89 -80.45 -20.09
CA GLY A 693 -9.39 -79.13 -19.69
C GLY A 693 -10.70 -78.79 -20.40
N THR A 694 -11.69 -78.28 -19.66
CA THR A 694 -13.01 -77.94 -20.21
C THR A 694 -13.12 -76.43 -20.51
N PRO A 695 -13.42 -76.02 -21.76
CA PRO A 695 -13.61 -74.61 -22.08
C PRO A 695 -14.72 -73.95 -21.24
N GLY A 696 -14.48 -72.73 -20.75
CA GLY A 696 -15.48 -71.95 -20.00
C GLY A 696 -15.52 -72.20 -18.48
N VAL A 697 -14.66 -73.05 -17.93
CA VAL A 697 -14.54 -73.25 -16.46
C VAL A 697 -13.61 -72.20 -15.85
N THR A 698 -14.02 -71.61 -14.71
CA THR A 698 -13.40 -70.44 -14.05
C THR A 698 -12.23 -70.75 -13.11
N THR A 699 -11.64 -71.95 -13.19
CA THR A 699 -10.55 -72.37 -12.28
C THR A 699 -9.22 -72.42 -12.99
N ASN A 700 -8.14 -72.05 -12.28
CA ASN A 700 -6.79 -72.56 -12.57
C ASN A 700 -6.88 -74.09 -12.58
N GLY A 701 -7.06 -74.65 -13.77
CA GLY A 701 -7.20 -76.07 -14.01
C GLY A 701 -5.86 -76.70 -14.37
N ASP A 702 -5.88 -77.98 -14.71
CA ASP A 702 -4.68 -78.69 -15.13
C ASP A 702 -4.11 -78.04 -16.40
N ASN A 703 -4.97 -77.82 -17.40
CA ASN A 703 -4.50 -77.36 -18.72
C ASN A 703 -4.40 -75.84 -18.87
N TYR A 704 -4.99 -75.06 -17.95
CA TYR A 704 -5.03 -73.60 -18.03
C TYR A 704 -4.78 -72.94 -16.69
N ARG A 705 -3.86 -71.98 -16.67
CA ARG A 705 -3.53 -71.20 -15.46
C ARG A 705 -3.40 -69.72 -15.79
N ASN A 706 -3.98 -68.88 -14.94
CA ASN A 706 -3.75 -67.45 -14.92
C ASN A 706 -2.56 -67.07 -14.02
N SER A 707 -1.81 -66.05 -14.43
CA SER A 707 -0.79 -65.43 -13.58
C SER A 707 -1.43 -64.75 -12.39
N ALA A 708 -0.61 -64.41 -11.39
CA ALA A 708 -1.02 -63.41 -10.41
C ALA A 708 -1.35 -62.09 -11.12
N ASN A 709 -2.26 -61.33 -10.52
CA ASN A 709 -2.54 -59.96 -10.97
C ASN A 709 -1.28 -59.09 -10.78
N TYR A 710 -0.95 -58.29 -11.78
CA TYR A 710 0.04 -57.22 -11.68
C TYR A 710 -0.64 -55.86 -11.88
N THR A 711 -0.11 -54.83 -11.23
CA THR A 711 -0.65 -53.46 -11.33
C THR A 711 0.20 -52.59 -12.24
N VAL A 712 -0.44 -51.79 -13.09
CA VAL A 712 0.19 -50.65 -13.74
C VAL A 712 -0.20 -49.39 -12.95
N ALA A 713 0.79 -48.76 -12.30
CA ALA A 713 0.56 -47.60 -11.44
C ALA A 713 0.16 -46.36 -12.26
N VAL A 714 -0.59 -45.44 -11.64
CA VAL A 714 -0.85 -44.11 -12.22
C VAL A 714 0.48 -43.38 -12.26
N GLY A 715 0.93 -42.99 -13.46
CA GLY A 715 2.12 -42.14 -13.58
C GLY A 715 1.93 -40.82 -12.84
N PRO A 716 3.01 -40.10 -12.49
CA PRO A 716 2.89 -38.75 -11.95
C PRO A 716 2.04 -37.90 -12.92
N PRO A 717 1.20 -36.98 -12.41
CA PRO A 717 0.45 -36.07 -13.28
C PRO A 717 1.42 -35.28 -14.17
N PRO A 718 1.01 -34.79 -15.35
CA PRO A 718 1.84 -33.89 -16.12
C PRO A 718 2.17 -32.62 -15.31
N PRO A 719 3.32 -31.96 -15.55
CA PRO A 719 3.64 -30.68 -14.92
C PRO A 719 2.51 -29.66 -15.14
N PRO A 720 2.31 -28.71 -14.21
CA PRO A 720 1.22 -27.73 -14.31
C PRO A 720 1.36 -26.82 -15.53
N SER A 721 0.24 -26.25 -15.96
CA SER A 721 0.30 -25.18 -16.97
C SER A 721 1.06 -23.96 -16.45
N ALA A 722 1.84 -23.32 -17.31
CA ALA A 722 2.55 -22.09 -16.98
C ALA A 722 1.59 -21.03 -16.40
N PRO A 723 1.95 -20.33 -15.30
CA PRO A 723 1.17 -19.22 -14.77
C PRO A 723 0.92 -18.13 -15.81
N MET A 724 -0.23 -17.46 -15.73
CA MET A 724 -0.59 -16.37 -16.64
C MET A 724 -1.09 -15.13 -15.89
N ASN A 725 -1.08 -13.97 -16.56
CA ASN A 725 -1.50 -12.65 -16.09
C ASN A 725 -0.74 -12.17 -14.85
N LEU A 726 0.59 -12.31 -14.88
CA LEU A 726 1.45 -11.87 -13.79
C LEU A 726 1.43 -10.34 -13.71
N THR A 727 1.05 -9.83 -12.54
CA THR A 727 1.02 -8.40 -12.23
C THR A 727 1.64 -8.17 -10.86
N ALA A 728 2.31 -7.03 -10.70
CA ALA A 728 2.83 -6.58 -9.42
C ALA A 728 2.40 -5.14 -9.20
N THR A 729 1.81 -4.87 -8.03
CA THR A 729 1.41 -3.51 -7.63
C THR A 729 2.16 -3.14 -6.36
N ALA A 730 2.99 -2.11 -6.45
CA ALA A 730 3.69 -1.55 -5.30
C ALA A 730 2.84 -0.48 -4.62
N SER A 731 2.91 -0.40 -3.29
CA SER A 731 2.15 0.53 -2.47
C SER A 731 2.86 0.83 -1.15
N CYS A 732 2.44 1.88 -0.45
CA CYS A 732 2.87 2.17 0.92
C CYS A 732 1.76 1.79 1.90
N VAL A 733 2.08 0.97 2.90
CA VAL A 733 1.17 0.63 4.00
C VAL A 733 1.87 0.96 5.31
N SER A 734 1.31 1.91 6.07
CA SER A 734 1.84 2.34 7.38
C SER A 734 3.31 2.81 7.34
N GLY A 735 3.74 3.49 6.27
CA GLY A 735 5.11 4.00 6.13
C GLY A 735 6.14 2.96 5.70
N ALA A 736 5.72 1.73 5.37
CA ALA A 736 6.58 0.69 4.82
C ALA A 736 6.12 0.32 3.39
N PRO A 737 7.06 0.01 2.48
CA PRO A 737 6.72 -0.46 1.14
C PRO A 737 6.13 -1.87 1.20
N GLN A 738 5.20 -2.13 0.28
CA GLN A 738 4.58 -3.44 0.06
C GLN A 738 4.44 -3.68 -1.44
N ILE A 739 4.68 -4.91 -1.90
CA ILE A 739 4.35 -5.33 -3.26
C ILE A 739 3.31 -6.44 -3.19
N THR A 740 2.26 -6.31 -3.98
CA THR A 740 1.25 -7.36 -4.16
C THR A 740 1.44 -7.99 -5.53
N PHE A 741 1.88 -9.24 -5.56
CA PHE A 741 2.04 -10.05 -6.76
C PHE A 741 0.75 -10.83 -7.01
N SER A 742 0.20 -10.78 -8.22
CA SER A 742 -1.04 -11.48 -8.59
C SER A 742 -0.90 -12.20 -9.93
N TRP A 743 -1.57 -13.34 -10.09
CA TRP A 743 -1.59 -14.15 -11.32
C TRP A 743 -2.94 -14.87 -11.47
N THR A 744 -3.11 -15.65 -12.54
CA THR A 744 -4.26 -16.54 -12.78
C THR A 744 -3.91 -17.96 -12.39
N ALA A 745 -4.89 -18.69 -11.83
CA ALA A 745 -4.70 -20.07 -11.41
C ALA A 745 -4.24 -20.96 -12.57
N SER A 746 -3.24 -21.80 -12.28
CA SER A 746 -2.62 -22.74 -13.21
C SER A 746 -3.33 -24.08 -13.08
N SER A 747 -3.73 -24.66 -14.21
CA SER A 747 -4.31 -25.99 -14.23
C SER A 747 -3.31 -27.04 -13.72
N GLY A 748 -3.73 -27.85 -12.74
CA GLY A 748 -2.92 -28.93 -12.17
C GLY A 748 -1.82 -28.52 -11.21
N ALA A 749 -1.77 -27.26 -10.75
CA ALA A 749 -0.78 -26.79 -9.77
C ALA A 749 -1.19 -27.11 -8.33
N ASP A 750 -0.25 -27.63 -7.54
CA ASP A 750 -0.41 -27.80 -6.08
C ASP A 750 0.13 -26.58 -5.33
N GLN A 751 1.16 -25.92 -5.88
CA GLN A 751 1.77 -24.73 -5.31
C GLN A 751 2.43 -23.84 -6.38
N TYR A 752 2.81 -22.63 -5.97
CA TYR A 752 3.59 -21.66 -6.73
C TYR A 752 4.88 -21.32 -6.01
N ILE A 753 5.90 -20.98 -6.79
CA ILE A 753 7.17 -20.44 -6.29
C ILE A 753 7.37 -19.08 -6.94
N LEU A 754 7.36 -18.04 -6.11
CA LEU A 754 7.67 -16.67 -6.49
C LEU A 754 9.15 -16.43 -6.18
N ASP A 755 9.94 -16.09 -7.19
CA ASP A 755 11.34 -15.65 -7.03
C ASP A 755 11.43 -14.14 -7.25
N VAL A 756 12.23 -13.44 -6.43
CA VAL A 756 12.45 -12.00 -6.49
C VAL A 756 13.93 -11.67 -6.34
N ASN A 757 14.46 -10.77 -7.16
CA ASN A 757 15.84 -10.30 -7.14
C ASN A 757 15.94 -8.78 -7.33
N LEU A 758 17.08 -8.19 -6.94
CA LEU A 758 17.40 -6.78 -7.18
C LEU A 758 17.95 -6.53 -8.60
N ALA A 759 18.46 -7.58 -9.26
CA ALA A 759 18.98 -7.52 -10.62
C ALA A 759 18.09 -8.29 -11.61
N ALA A 760 18.14 -7.86 -12.87
CA ALA A 760 17.40 -8.49 -13.96
C ALA A 760 17.82 -9.95 -14.16
N TRP A 761 16.83 -10.85 -14.33
CA TRP A 761 17.10 -12.25 -14.62
C TRP A 761 17.90 -12.42 -15.91
N THR A 762 18.95 -13.23 -15.88
CA THR A 762 19.75 -13.56 -17.09
C THR A 762 19.66 -15.04 -17.46
N GLY A 763 19.06 -15.86 -16.59
CA GLY A 763 18.74 -17.26 -16.83
C GLY A 763 18.07 -17.91 -15.62
N ASP A 764 17.86 -19.22 -15.68
CA ASP A 764 17.09 -19.97 -14.66
C ASP A 764 17.71 -19.92 -13.25
N VAL A 765 19.02 -19.74 -13.14
CA VAL A 765 19.74 -19.74 -11.84
C VAL A 765 20.52 -18.45 -11.58
N SER A 766 20.32 -17.42 -12.40
CA SER A 766 21.09 -16.17 -12.34
C SER A 766 20.20 -14.96 -12.60
N PRO A 767 20.28 -13.91 -11.77
CA PRO A 767 21.26 -13.66 -10.70
C PRO A 767 20.98 -14.43 -9.40
N SER A 768 22.05 -14.74 -8.65
CA SER A 768 22.01 -15.43 -7.36
C SER A 768 22.84 -14.66 -6.31
N PRO A 769 22.44 -14.65 -5.03
CA PRO A 769 21.25 -15.27 -4.47
C PRO A 769 19.98 -14.44 -4.69
N TRP A 770 18.79 -15.05 -4.56
CA TRP A 770 17.47 -14.40 -4.67
C TRP A 770 16.58 -14.75 -3.49
N GLY A 771 15.56 -13.93 -3.25
CA GLY A 771 14.50 -14.21 -2.29
C GLY A 771 13.39 -15.01 -2.96
N TYR A 772 12.77 -15.93 -2.24
CA TYR A 772 11.63 -16.70 -2.76
C TYR A 772 10.52 -16.91 -1.73
N ALA A 773 9.30 -17.14 -2.23
CA ALA A 773 8.15 -17.58 -1.44
C ALA A 773 7.48 -18.78 -2.09
N THR A 774 7.03 -19.73 -1.28
CA THR A 774 6.20 -20.85 -1.72
C THR A 774 4.76 -20.61 -1.30
N ILE A 775 3.85 -20.60 -2.27
CA ILE A 775 2.44 -20.25 -2.08
C ILE A 775 1.57 -21.46 -2.48
N GLY A 776 0.73 -21.97 -1.57
CA GLY A 776 -0.15 -23.10 -1.88
C GLY A 776 -1.31 -22.73 -2.81
N ALA A 777 -1.63 -23.57 -3.79
CA ALA A 777 -2.84 -23.43 -4.59
C ALA A 777 -4.09 -23.63 -3.69
N PRO A 778 -5.24 -22.99 -3.98
CA PRO A 778 -5.56 -22.19 -5.17
C PRO A 778 -5.19 -20.70 -5.04
N THR A 779 -4.32 -20.31 -4.11
CA THR A 779 -3.96 -18.91 -3.90
C THR A 779 -3.29 -18.33 -5.15
N THR A 780 -3.79 -17.20 -5.64
CA THR A 780 -3.30 -16.52 -6.86
C THR A 780 -2.70 -15.15 -6.58
N GLN A 781 -2.43 -14.84 -5.31
CA GLN A 781 -1.88 -13.56 -4.88
C GLN A 781 -0.91 -13.76 -3.72
N PHE A 782 0.18 -12.99 -3.71
CA PHE A 782 1.12 -12.93 -2.61
C PHE A 782 1.44 -11.47 -2.24
N VAL A 783 1.28 -11.15 -0.97
CA VAL A 783 1.61 -9.83 -0.42
C VAL A 783 2.97 -9.87 0.25
N TRP A 784 3.95 -9.18 -0.33
CA TRP A 784 5.29 -9.07 0.19
C TRP A 784 5.46 -7.77 0.98
N ASN A 785 5.71 -7.90 2.28
CA ASN A 785 5.98 -6.81 3.22
C ASN A 785 6.83 -7.32 4.40
N SER A 786 7.00 -6.52 5.46
CA SER A 786 7.79 -6.89 6.64
C SER A 786 7.23 -8.06 7.45
N ALA A 787 5.91 -8.33 7.36
CA ALA A 787 5.25 -9.43 8.05
C ALA A 787 5.32 -10.74 7.25
N SER A 788 5.36 -10.67 5.92
CA SER A 788 5.47 -11.81 5.01
C SER A 788 6.74 -11.72 4.17
N SER A 789 7.89 -11.95 4.83
CA SER A 789 9.21 -11.91 4.21
C SER A 789 9.50 -13.11 3.30
N LEU A 790 10.39 -12.92 2.32
CA LEU A 790 10.90 -13.97 1.46
C LEU A 790 11.98 -14.78 2.17
N ALA A 791 12.03 -16.08 1.85
CA ALA A 791 13.06 -17.01 2.28
C ALA A 791 14.23 -17.03 1.28
N GLY A 792 15.35 -17.67 1.64
CA GLY A 792 16.53 -17.76 0.78
C GLY A 792 17.51 -16.60 0.99
N GLY A 793 18.05 -16.05 -0.10
CA GLY A 793 18.94 -14.89 -0.04
C GLY A 793 18.22 -13.55 -0.22
N PRO A 794 18.95 -12.43 -0.16
CA PRO A 794 18.37 -11.11 -0.36
C PRO A 794 17.76 -10.96 -1.77
N PRO A 795 16.66 -10.21 -1.92
CA PRO A 795 15.97 -9.41 -0.91
C PRO A 795 14.95 -10.20 -0.07
N ASN A 796 14.95 -10.00 1.25
CA ASN A 796 14.02 -10.67 2.18
C ASN A 796 12.74 -9.83 2.44
N THR A 797 12.88 -8.50 2.50
CA THR A 797 11.78 -7.54 2.70
C THR A 797 11.91 -6.39 1.70
N PRO A 798 10.80 -5.80 1.24
CA PRO A 798 10.86 -4.68 0.32
C PRO A 798 11.44 -3.44 1.03
N THR A 799 12.26 -2.68 0.30
CA THR A 799 12.84 -1.38 0.69
C THR A 799 12.30 -0.30 -0.23
N GLY A 800 12.11 0.92 0.27
CA GLY A 800 11.53 2.03 -0.51
C GLY A 800 12.43 2.44 -1.68
N SER A 801 11.83 3.00 -2.73
CA SER A 801 12.52 3.48 -3.94
C SER A 801 13.42 2.43 -4.61
N THR A 802 13.09 1.15 -4.43
CA THR A 802 13.92 0.03 -4.91
C THR A 802 13.20 -0.76 -5.99
N THR A 803 13.92 -1.08 -7.06
CA THR A 803 13.44 -1.85 -8.20
C THR A 803 13.72 -3.34 -8.02
N TYR A 804 12.70 -4.16 -8.26
CA TYR A 804 12.73 -5.61 -8.11
C TYR A 804 12.33 -6.32 -9.39
N TRP A 805 13.02 -7.41 -9.68
CA TRP A 805 12.77 -8.32 -10.79
C TRP A 805 12.23 -9.62 -10.24
N TRP A 806 11.18 -10.16 -10.85
CA TRP A 806 10.51 -11.34 -10.30
C TRP A 806 10.04 -12.30 -11.39
N ARG A 807 9.78 -13.54 -10.99
CA ARG A 807 9.26 -14.60 -11.86
C ARG A 807 8.45 -15.59 -11.03
N LEU A 808 7.60 -16.36 -11.69
CA LEU A 808 6.70 -17.32 -11.05
C LEU A 808 6.78 -18.70 -11.70
N ILE A 809 6.70 -19.75 -10.89
CA ILE A 809 6.70 -21.15 -11.29
C ILE A 809 5.49 -21.83 -10.67
N ALA A 810 4.76 -22.66 -11.41
CA ALA A 810 3.76 -23.57 -10.85
C ALA A 810 4.37 -24.96 -10.67
N ARG A 811 4.12 -25.61 -9.53
CA ARG A 811 4.66 -26.94 -9.20
C ARG A 811 3.55 -27.91 -8.78
N ASN A 812 3.69 -29.16 -9.19
CA ASN A 812 2.95 -30.30 -8.65
C ASN A 812 3.88 -31.52 -8.49
N ALA A 813 3.33 -32.66 -8.07
CA ALA A 813 4.08 -33.92 -7.98
C ALA A 813 4.69 -34.42 -9.31
N GLY A 814 4.23 -33.89 -10.45
CA GLY A 814 4.73 -34.13 -11.79
C GLY A 814 5.92 -33.29 -12.24
N GLY A 815 6.21 -32.20 -11.52
CA GLY A 815 7.33 -31.30 -11.82
C GLY A 815 6.94 -29.82 -11.84
N ASP A 816 7.84 -29.01 -12.38
CA ASP A 816 7.70 -27.56 -12.49
C ASP A 816 7.23 -27.16 -13.89
N SER A 817 6.39 -26.13 -13.94
CA SER A 817 6.19 -25.37 -15.17
C SER A 817 7.49 -24.64 -15.56
N PRO A 818 7.59 -24.13 -16.80
CA PRO A 818 8.62 -23.14 -17.13
C PRO A 818 8.57 -21.92 -16.19
N HIS A 819 9.70 -21.23 -16.02
CA HIS A 819 9.76 -19.91 -15.37
C HIS A 819 8.98 -18.90 -16.21
N VAL A 820 8.00 -18.24 -15.61
CA VAL A 820 7.24 -17.16 -16.26
C VAL A 820 7.67 -15.83 -15.67
N TYR A 821 8.10 -14.94 -16.55
CA TYR A 821 8.47 -13.56 -16.25
C TYR A 821 7.28 -12.63 -16.56
N PRO A 822 7.08 -11.54 -15.82
CA PRO A 822 5.95 -10.65 -16.04
C PRO A 822 5.98 -9.98 -17.43
N PRO A 823 4.82 -9.74 -18.06
CA PRO A 823 3.50 -10.15 -17.60
C PRO A 823 3.18 -11.63 -17.91
N ASN A 824 3.81 -12.24 -18.92
CA ASN A 824 3.56 -13.62 -19.40
C ASN A 824 4.72 -14.18 -20.27
N SER A 825 5.95 -13.72 -20.07
CA SER A 825 7.11 -14.06 -20.90
C SER A 825 7.82 -15.34 -20.42
N LEU A 826 8.28 -16.18 -21.33
CA LEU A 826 9.21 -17.29 -21.03
C LEU A 826 10.68 -16.88 -21.18
N THR A 827 10.94 -15.70 -21.72
CA THR A 827 12.29 -15.14 -21.86
C THR A 827 12.55 -14.12 -20.75
N PRO A 828 13.64 -14.24 -19.99
CA PRO A 828 14.03 -13.23 -19.01
C PRO A 828 14.40 -11.91 -19.71
N PRO A 829 14.34 -10.77 -19.01
CA PRO A 829 14.11 -10.66 -17.58
C PRO A 829 12.66 -10.37 -17.13
N GLY A 830 11.74 -10.08 -18.07
CA GLY A 830 10.36 -9.67 -17.78
C GLY A 830 10.21 -8.17 -17.50
N ASN A 831 9.09 -7.76 -16.90
CA ASN A 831 8.93 -6.41 -16.33
C ASN A 831 9.39 -6.39 -14.87
N SER A 832 10.02 -5.30 -14.45
CA SER A 832 10.34 -5.03 -13.05
C SER A 832 9.19 -4.30 -12.33
N VAL A 833 9.28 -4.22 -11.00
CA VAL A 833 8.40 -3.41 -10.15
C VAL A 833 9.25 -2.55 -9.22
N THR A 834 8.98 -1.25 -9.20
CA THR A 834 9.66 -0.30 -8.30
C THR A 834 8.73 0.07 -7.16
N THR A 835 9.25 -0.07 -5.95
CA THR A 835 8.53 0.36 -4.74
C THR A 835 8.52 1.88 -4.62
N PRO A 836 7.40 2.49 -4.20
CA PRO A 836 7.37 3.91 -3.90
C PRO A 836 8.28 4.26 -2.71
N ASP A 837 8.68 5.53 -2.61
CA ASP A 837 9.37 6.04 -1.43
C ASP A 837 8.38 6.21 -0.28
N CYS A 838 8.30 5.24 0.63
CA CYS A 838 7.35 5.33 1.75
C CYS A 838 7.83 6.20 2.92
N SER A 839 8.87 7.01 2.75
CA SER A 839 9.29 7.99 3.75
C SER A 839 8.32 9.18 3.84
N LEU A 840 8.29 9.82 5.02
CA LEU A 840 7.60 11.08 5.27
C LEU A 840 8.60 12.21 5.06
N ASP A 841 8.24 13.20 4.24
CA ASP A 841 9.08 14.35 3.93
C ASP A 841 8.18 15.60 3.76
N LEU A 842 8.40 16.62 4.59
CA LEU A 842 7.57 17.83 4.66
C LEU A 842 8.36 19.10 4.35
N LYS A 843 8.25 19.63 3.13
CA LYS A 843 8.89 20.89 2.75
C LYS A 843 8.14 22.11 3.32
N ALA A 844 8.87 23.07 3.90
CA ALA A 844 8.33 24.37 4.33
C ALA A 844 8.92 25.54 3.53
N ARG A 845 8.07 26.46 3.03
CA ARG A 845 8.50 27.67 2.32
C ARG A 845 7.60 28.88 2.60
N PHE A 846 8.14 30.09 2.53
CA PHE A 846 7.32 31.31 2.59
C PHE A 846 6.60 31.55 1.24
N VAL A 847 5.34 31.99 1.29
CA VAL A 847 4.51 32.20 0.09
C VAL A 847 4.59 33.64 -0.45
N ASN A 848 4.96 34.61 0.40
CA ASN A 848 4.92 36.04 0.07
C ASN A 848 6.22 36.75 0.49
N ASN A 849 7.29 36.61 -0.28
CA ASN A 849 8.53 37.37 -0.09
C ASN A 849 8.45 38.74 -0.79
N GLY A 850 7.50 39.57 -0.36
CA GLY A 850 7.49 40.99 -0.74
C GLY A 850 8.75 41.71 -0.23
N PRO A 851 9.00 42.96 -0.67
CA PRO A 851 10.12 43.75 -0.16
C PRO A 851 10.10 43.85 1.38
N PRO A 852 11.26 44.04 2.05
CA PRO A 852 11.34 44.11 3.51
C PRO A 852 10.27 45.03 4.11
N GLN A 853 9.43 44.47 4.98
CA GLN A 853 8.29 45.18 5.54
C GLN A 853 8.71 46.04 6.74
N ILE A 854 8.19 47.26 6.82
CA ILE A 854 8.44 48.18 7.95
C ILE A 854 7.20 48.21 8.83
N TYR A 855 7.36 47.84 10.10
CA TYR A 855 6.32 47.87 11.11
C TYR A 855 6.66 48.86 12.23
N GLN A 856 5.65 49.42 12.86
CA GLN A 856 5.80 50.18 14.10
C GLN A 856 5.98 49.23 15.29
N ALA A 857 6.63 49.70 16.36
CA ALA A 857 6.78 48.95 17.59
C ALA A 857 5.44 48.39 18.09
N ASN A 858 5.43 47.11 18.47
CA ASN A 858 4.28 46.32 18.91
C ASN A 858 3.13 46.15 17.89
N GLN A 859 3.34 46.50 16.62
CA GLN A 859 2.33 46.31 15.59
C GLN A 859 2.09 44.80 15.32
N PRO A 860 0.83 44.34 15.23
CA PRO A 860 0.53 42.98 14.79
C PRO A 860 0.87 42.80 13.31
N ALA A 861 1.47 41.66 12.97
CA ALA A 861 1.85 41.28 11.63
C ALA A 861 1.45 39.82 11.34
N SER A 862 1.46 39.46 10.06
CA SER A 862 1.20 38.09 9.62
C SER A 862 2.08 37.71 8.43
N LEU A 863 2.47 36.44 8.38
CA LEU A 863 3.16 35.83 7.24
C LEU A 863 2.49 34.50 6.89
N VAL A 864 2.77 33.97 5.70
CA VAL A 864 2.22 32.70 5.23
C VAL A 864 3.36 31.73 4.93
N VAL A 865 3.31 30.56 5.59
CA VAL A 865 4.21 29.43 5.33
C VAL A 865 3.41 28.34 4.64
N ARG A 866 3.83 27.94 3.44
CA ARG A 866 3.34 26.75 2.77
C ARG A 866 4.09 25.54 3.27
N VAL A 867 3.34 24.56 3.75
CA VAL A 867 3.84 23.22 4.07
C VAL A 867 3.34 22.27 2.99
N THR A 868 4.26 21.54 2.37
CA THR A 868 3.98 20.56 1.31
C THR A 868 4.47 19.20 1.75
N ASN A 869 3.61 18.18 1.68
CA ASN A 869 4.08 16.80 1.79
C ASN A 869 4.65 16.36 0.45
N ILE A 870 5.98 16.23 0.39
CA ILE A 870 6.71 15.78 -0.79
C ILE A 870 7.15 14.31 -0.69
N GLY A 871 6.96 13.68 0.48
CA GLY A 871 7.22 12.26 0.70
C GLY A 871 6.09 11.36 0.19
N GLY A 872 6.33 10.05 0.17
CA GLY A 872 5.36 9.06 -0.31
C GLY A 872 4.41 8.48 0.75
N THR A 873 4.41 9.04 1.96
CA THR A 873 3.46 8.68 3.03
C THR A 873 2.73 9.92 3.56
N ALA A 874 1.45 9.76 3.88
CA ALA A 874 0.64 10.84 4.48
C ALA A 874 1.20 11.26 5.86
N SER A 875 1.22 12.57 6.10
CA SER A 875 1.62 13.13 7.39
C SER A 875 0.47 13.11 8.39
N ALA A 876 0.78 12.82 9.66
CA ALA A 876 -0.12 13.09 10.76
C ALA A 876 -0.21 14.60 11.04
N ALA A 877 -1.23 15.03 11.79
CA ALA A 877 -1.29 16.41 12.26
C ALA A 877 -0.03 16.76 13.07
N THR A 878 0.61 17.89 12.75
CA THR A 878 1.82 18.35 13.42
C THR A 878 1.76 19.85 13.70
N THR A 879 2.85 20.45 14.18
CA THR A 879 2.94 21.87 14.49
C THR A 879 4.04 22.52 13.66
N LEU A 880 3.81 23.77 13.26
CA LEU A 880 4.81 24.60 12.61
C LEU A 880 5.71 25.24 13.69
N GLY A 881 7.02 25.04 13.60
CA GLY A 881 8.01 25.72 14.43
C GLY A 881 8.46 27.02 13.76
N ILE A 882 8.62 28.08 14.55
CA ILE A 882 9.02 29.41 14.06
C ILE A 882 10.01 30.02 15.03
N TRP A 883 11.05 30.65 14.50
CA TRP A 883 12.04 31.37 15.29
C TRP A 883 12.56 32.59 14.53
N ARG A 884 13.24 33.47 15.27
CA ARG A 884 13.73 34.76 14.77
C ARG A 884 15.17 35.02 15.18
N THR A 885 15.86 35.85 14.42
CA THR A 885 17.22 36.31 14.73
C THR A 885 17.35 37.82 14.53
N ALA A 886 18.11 38.49 15.40
CA ALA A 886 18.49 39.88 15.22
C ALA A 886 19.68 39.97 14.26
N GLY A 887 19.51 40.65 13.12
CA GLY A 887 20.55 40.77 12.09
C GLY A 887 20.67 39.57 11.12
N PRO A 888 21.56 39.65 10.11
CA PRO A 888 21.86 38.54 9.20
C PRO A 888 22.43 37.36 10.00
N VAL A 889 21.93 36.16 9.68
CA VAL A 889 22.17 34.94 10.45
C VAL A 889 23.67 34.68 10.63
N VAL A 890 24.16 34.77 11.86
CA VAL A 890 25.37 34.04 12.29
C VAL A 890 24.88 32.76 12.97
N ASP A 891 25.26 31.66 12.33
CA ASP A 891 24.93 30.27 12.67
C ASP A 891 25.04 29.98 14.18
N SER A 892 23.88 29.98 14.85
CA SER A 892 23.71 29.34 16.14
C SER A 892 22.63 28.29 15.92
N GLY A 893 23.02 27.02 16.11
CA GLY A 893 22.26 25.85 15.65
C GLY A 893 20.77 25.88 15.99
N PHE A 894 20.00 25.13 15.18
CA PHE A 894 18.55 25.05 15.27
C PHE A 894 18.02 24.85 16.70
N PRO A 895 16.92 25.53 17.09
CA PRO A 895 16.29 25.32 18.39
C PRO A 895 15.83 23.87 18.55
N ALA A 896 15.95 23.31 19.76
CA ALA A 896 15.39 22.00 20.07
C ALA A 896 13.87 22.01 19.83
N CYS A 897 13.35 20.95 19.21
CA CYS A 897 11.95 20.77 18.83
C CYS A 897 10.90 20.98 19.96
N THR A 898 11.32 20.99 21.22
CA THR A 898 10.47 21.30 22.40
C THR A 898 10.31 22.80 22.65
N ALA A 899 11.10 23.64 22.00
CA ALA A 899 11.05 25.09 22.08
C ALA A 899 10.16 25.63 20.96
N LEU A 900 8.85 25.36 21.05
CA LEU A 900 7.87 26.28 20.47
C LEU A 900 8.14 27.62 21.13
N ASP A 901 8.55 28.63 20.34
CA ASP A 901 8.84 29.96 20.85
C ASP A 901 7.52 30.64 21.26
N THR A 902 7.00 30.19 22.40
CA THR A 902 5.93 30.82 23.17
C THR A 902 6.45 32.01 23.98
N GLY A 903 7.68 32.49 23.68
CA GLY A 903 8.22 33.75 24.17
C GLY A 903 9.35 33.65 25.19
N ALA A 904 10.19 32.60 25.20
CA ALA A 904 11.24 32.48 26.22
C ALA A 904 12.56 31.79 25.79
N GLY A 905 12.74 31.46 24.51
CA GLY A 905 13.66 30.38 24.14
C GLY A 905 15.01 30.70 23.48
N SER A 906 15.25 31.89 22.93
CA SER A 906 16.59 32.28 22.41
C SER A 906 16.61 33.78 22.05
N GLY A 907 17.31 34.60 22.83
CA GLY A 907 17.56 36.02 22.51
C GLY A 907 16.33 36.94 22.45
N GLY A 908 15.27 36.63 23.20
CA GLY A 908 13.96 37.26 23.09
C GLY A 908 13.96 38.80 23.06
N ILE A 909 13.51 39.36 21.94
CA ILE A 909 13.16 40.78 21.81
C ILE A 909 11.90 41.04 22.65
N PRO A 910 11.93 41.98 23.60
CA PRO A 910 10.80 42.30 24.45
C PRO A 910 9.50 42.60 23.67
N GLY A 911 8.38 42.02 24.11
CA GLY A 911 7.03 42.31 23.62
C GLY A 911 6.56 41.50 22.38
N ALA A 912 7.44 40.69 21.79
CA ALA A 912 7.10 39.92 20.60
C ALA A 912 6.69 38.47 20.90
N SER A 913 5.82 37.93 20.05
CA SER A 913 5.22 36.60 20.21
C SER A 913 4.77 36.03 18.87
N PHE A 914 4.87 34.73 18.67
CA PHE A 914 4.27 34.00 17.54
C PHE A 914 3.10 33.14 18.02
N ASN A 915 2.07 33.02 17.18
CA ASN A 915 0.98 32.08 17.38
C ASN A 915 0.92 31.09 16.21
N PRO A 916 1.78 30.04 16.19
CA PRO A 916 1.81 29.08 15.09
C PRO A 916 0.57 28.17 15.11
N PRO A 917 -0.19 28.07 14.01
CA PRO A 917 -1.28 27.11 13.89
C PRO A 917 -0.77 25.67 13.81
N ALA A 918 -1.64 24.71 14.14
CA ALA A 918 -1.41 23.31 13.83
C ALA A 918 -1.45 23.08 12.31
N VAL A 919 -0.55 22.24 11.84
CA VAL A 919 -0.57 21.69 10.48
C VAL A 919 -1.50 20.49 10.51
N GLY A 920 -2.59 20.53 9.74
CA GLY A 920 -3.47 19.37 9.57
C GLY A 920 -2.75 18.19 8.90
N PRO A 921 -3.34 16.99 8.90
CA PRO A 921 -2.78 15.87 8.15
C PRO A 921 -2.70 16.22 6.66
N LEU A 922 -1.59 15.86 6.02
CA LEU A 922 -1.34 16.12 4.61
C LEU A 922 -1.15 14.81 3.85
N ASN A 923 -2.00 14.58 2.85
CA ASN A 923 -1.83 13.50 1.89
C ASN A 923 -0.65 13.78 0.95
N LEU A 924 -0.28 12.78 0.16
CA LEU A 924 0.75 12.86 -0.87
C LEU A 924 0.60 14.09 -1.76
N SER A 925 1.70 14.82 -1.98
CA SER A 925 1.78 16.04 -2.80
C SER A 925 0.85 17.18 -2.35
N GLN A 926 0.15 17.03 -1.23
CA GLN A 926 -0.77 18.04 -0.73
C GLN A 926 0.02 19.19 -0.11
N SER A 927 -0.38 20.42 -0.44
CA SER A 927 0.11 21.63 0.19
C SER A 927 -0.95 22.29 1.06
N THR A 928 -0.54 22.94 2.14
CA THR A 928 -1.39 23.80 2.95
C THR A 928 -0.67 25.10 3.28
N ASP A 929 -1.40 26.20 3.21
CA ASP A 929 -0.89 27.53 3.56
C ASP A 929 -1.29 27.86 4.98
N ILE A 930 -0.29 28.11 5.81
CA ILE A 930 -0.43 28.37 7.24
C ILE A 930 -0.16 29.85 7.48
N THR A 931 -1.21 30.57 7.84
CA THR A 931 -1.09 31.98 8.28
C THR A 931 -0.59 32.02 9.71
N VAL A 932 0.58 32.62 9.89
CA VAL A 932 1.19 32.83 11.20
C VAL A 932 0.98 34.29 11.59
N SER A 933 0.26 34.52 12.68
CA SER A 933 0.15 35.84 13.30
C SER A 933 1.23 36.04 14.37
N PHE A 934 1.83 37.22 14.39
CA PHE A 934 2.86 37.56 15.37
C PHE A 934 2.88 39.04 15.72
N ASN A 935 3.49 39.37 16.86
CA ASN A 935 3.82 40.74 17.25
C ASN A 935 5.30 41.01 16.92
N VAL A 936 5.56 42.10 16.18
CA VAL A 936 6.91 42.45 15.70
C VAL A 936 7.90 42.82 16.82
N GLY A 937 7.39 43.19 18.01
CA GLY A 937 8.17 43.56 19.19
C GLY A 937 8.39 45.08 19.34
N ALA A 938 8.96 45.47 20.49
CA ALA A 938 9.11 46.88 20.87
C ALA A 938 10.50 47.48 20.57
N THR A 939 11.46 46.67 20.11
CA THR A 939 12.86 47.07 19.94
C THR A 939 13.14 47.44 18.49
N GLN A 940 13.76 48.60 18.27
CA GLN A 940 14.18 49.05 16.94
C GLN A 940 15.22 48.10 16.33
N GLY A 941 15.04 47.73 15.07
CA GLY A 941 16.01 46.87 14.35
C GLY A 941 15.41 46.11 13.18
N THR A 942 16.28 45.45 12.42
CA THR A 942 15.89 44.54 11.34
C THR A 942 16.04 43.09 11.82
N TYR A 943 15.01 42.30 11.55
CA TYR A 943 14.86 40.93 12.03
C TYR A 943 14.56 39.98 10.88
N SER A 944 15.07 38.77 10.99
CA SER A 944 14.78 37.67 10.07
C SER A 944 13.95 36.62 10.79
N VAL A 945 12.92 36.10 10.11
CA VAL A 945 12.06 35.02 10.57
C VAL A 945 12.32 33.77 9.76
N ASN A 946 12.43 32.64 10.45
CA ASN A 946 12.57 31.32 9.85
C ASN A 946 11.47 30.40 10.39
N ALA A 947 11.04 29.44 9.57
CA ALA A 947 10.06 28.44 9.93
C ALA A 947 10.59 27.03 9.63
N TYR A 948 10.12 26.05 10.39
CA TYR A 948 10.39 24.64 10.18
C TYR A 948 9.15 23.79 10.47
N VAL A 949 9.02 22.63 9.84
CA VAL A 949 7.95 21.68 10.10
C VAL A 949 8.54 20.29 10.37
N ILE A 950 8.27 19.73 11.55
CA ILE A 950 8.73 18.39 11.91
C ILE A 950 7.55 17.62 12.52
N PRO A 951 7.13 16.48 11.93
CA PRO A 951 6.13 15.59 12.48
C PRO A 951 6.52 15.06 13.86
N ALA A 952 5.82 15.48 14.91
CA ALA A 952 6.00 14.97 16.30
C ALA A 952 7.45 14.97 16.83
N CYS A 953 8.29 15.88 16.32
CA CYS A 953 9.72 15.93 16.65
C CYS A 953 10.49 14.62 16.34
N ASN A 954 9.98 13.80 15.40
CA ASN A 954 10.71 12.62 14.96
C ASN A 954 11.89 13.07 14.05
N GLN A 955 13.09 12.53 14.31
CA GLN A 955 14.30 12.84 13.52
C GLN A 955 14.46 11.89 12.33
N ASN A 956 13.41 11.11 12.00
CA ASN A 956 13.44 10.10 10.94
C ASN A 956 13.06 10.65 9.57
N ASP A 957 12.85 11.97 9.47
CA ASP A 957 12.77 12.63 8.18
C ASP A 957 14.16 12.65 7.53
N ARG A 958 14.24 12.06 6.33
CA ARG A 958 15.49 11.74 5.63
C ARG A 958 16.21 13.00 5.16
N TRP A 959 15.54 14.16 5.11
CA TRP A 959 16.07 15.38 4.50
C TRP A 959 15.83 16.68 5.30
N TRP A 960 16.28 16.72 6.55
CA TRP A 960 16.23 17.91 7.43
C TRP A 960 16.38 19.31 6.80
N PRO A 961 17.26 19.55 5.80
CA PRO A 961 17.38 20.84 5.12
C PRO A 961 16.12 21.38 4.44
N ASN A 962 15.22 20.54 3.91
CA ASN A 962 14.03 21.00 3.18
C ASN A 962 12.83 21.31 4.10
N ASN A 963 12.88 20.81 5.33
CA ASN A 963 11.90 21.03 6.39
C ASN A 963 11.97 22.44 6.98
N ALA A 964 13.05 23.18 6.68
CA ALA A 964 13.30 24.52 7.16
C ALA A 964 13.37 25.52 6.01
N THR A 965 12.88 26.73 6.24
CA THR A 965 12.91 27.82 5.26
C THR A 965 14.31 28.42 5.06
N ASN A 966 15.29 28.04 5.87
CA ASN A 966 16.68 28.49 5.80
C ASN A 966 17.56 27.30 5.42
N GLY A 967 17.61 26.99 4.11
CA GLY A 967 18.17 25.75 3.54
C GLY A 967 19.70 25.60 3.63
N THR A 968 20.34 26.01 4.72
CA THR A 968 21.77 25.80 4.94
C THR A 968 22.04 25.31 6.37
N ILE A 969 22.61 24.09 6.53
CA ILE A 969 23.87 23.78 7.25
C ILE A 969 24.02 22.29 7.59
N TRP A 970 25.17 21.74 7.15
CA TRP A 970 26.01 20.63 7.62
C TRP A 970 25.43 19.48 8.48
N VAL A 971 25.51 18.29 7.89
CA VAL A 971 25.53 16.97 8.55
C VAL A 971 26.78 16.80 9.42
N GLY A 972 26.58 16.42 10.68
CA GLY A 972 27.65 16.02 11.59
C GLY A 972 28.24 14.62 11.27
N PRO A 973 29.36 14.22 11.89
CA PRO A 973 30.22 13.11 11.43
C PRO A 973 29.66 11.68 11.58
N ASN A 974 28.39 11.49 11.93
CA ASN A 974 27.85 10.17 12.34
C ASN A 974 26.63 9.69 11.52
N ALA A 975 26.39 10.24 10.33
CA ALA A 975 25.48 9.60 9.37
C ALA A 975 26.23 8.45 8.66
N ILE A 976 25.84 7.23 8.98
CA ILE A 976 26.41 5.98 8.47
C ILE A 976 25.86 5.68 7.07
N ASP A 977 26.79 5.43 6.16
CA ASP A 977 26.72 4.72 4.86
C ASP A 977 25.74 5.18 3.77
N ASP A 978 26.29 5.94 2.81
CA ASP A 978 25.99 5.77 1.38
C ASP A 978 27.24 5.12 0.72
N PRO A 979 27.09 4.06 -0.10
CA PRO A 979 28.23 3.38 -0.71
C PRO A 979 28.80 4.16 -1.92
N PRO A 980 30.05 3.89 -2.34
CA PRO A 980 30.74 4.68 -3.36
C PRO A 980 30.14 4.51 -4.78
N PRO A 981 30.40 5.48 -5.68
CA PRO A 981 29.65 5.70 -6.91
C PRO A 981 29.92 4.63 -7.98
N GLY A 982 28.86 4.14 -8.62
CA GLY A 982 29.00 3.24 -9.77
C GLY A 982 27.71 2.65 -10.35
N SER A 983 26.72 3.46 -10.75
CA SER A 983 25.85 3.17 -11.91
C SER A 983 24.77 4.25 -12.13
N GLY A 984 25.05 5.19 -13.05
CA GLY A 984 24.10 5.68 -14.06
C GLY A 984 22.67 6.13 -13.70
N GLY A 985 22.36 6.52 -12.47
CA GLY A 985 21.17 7.30 -12.15
C GLY A 985 21.58 8.76 -11.96
N GLY A 986 21.16 9.64 -12.86
CA GLY A 986 21.36 11.07 -12.69
C GLY A 986 20.57 11.53 -11.46
N ASP A 987 21.29 12.08 -10.49
CA ASP A 987 20.74 13.06 -9.57
C ASP A 987 20.48 14.34 -10.38
N ASP A 988 19.31 14.44 -10.99
CA ASP A 988 18.85 15.72 -11.51
C ASP A 988 18.36 16.59 -10.32
N ASP A 989 19.33 17.02 -9.52
CA ASP A 989 19.23 18.24 -8.69
C ASP A 989 20.14 19.31 -9.32
N THR A 990 20.18 19.30 -10.67
CA THR A 990 20.89 20.28 -11.49
C THR A 990 19.97 21.35 -12.06
N ASP A 991 18.82 21.59 -11.44
CA ASP A 991 18.19 22.89 -11.54
C ASP A 991 19.02 23.88 -10.70
N GLY A 992 19.89 24.62 -11.40
CA GLY A 992 20.48 25.83 -10.85
C GLY A 992 19.39 26.84 -10.50
N ALA A 993 18.71 26.68 -9.36
CA ALA A 993 17.65 27.54 -8.87
C ALA A 993 17.38 27.47 -7.35
N ASP A 994 17.90 26.53 -6.57
CA ASP A 994 17.72 26.58 -5.09
C ASP A 994 18.74 27.51 -4.39
N THR A 995 18.97 28.69 -4.96
CA THR A 995 19.29 29.86 -4.14
C THR A 995 18.02 30.27 -3.43
N PHE A 996 17.71 29.67 -2.27
CA PHE A 996 16.57 30.08 -1.46
C PHE A 996 16.69 31.58 -1.14
N PRO A 997 15.79 32.44 -1.67
CA PRO A 997 15.80 33.84 -1.31
C PRO A 997 15.43 33.95 0.17
N GLY A 998 16.23 34.72 0.89
CA GLY A 998 16.28 34.79 2.35
C GLY A 998 14.93 34.87 3.05
N GLY A 999 14.92 34.34 4.27
CA GLY A 999 13.76 34.31 5.16
C GLY A 999 13.04 35.66 5.26
N PHE A 1000 11.76 35.60 5.65
CA PHE A 1000 10.94 36.78 5.83
C PHE A 1000 11.65 37.80 6.73
N THR A 1001 11.98 38.98 6.18
CA THR A 1001 12.65 40.05 6.92
C THR A 1001 11.69 41.20 7.18
N TYR A 1002 11.76 41.74 8.39
CA TYR A 1002 11.00 42.92 8.78
C TYR A 1002 11.84 43.89 9.60
N THR A 1003 11.51 45.17 9.52
CA THR A 1003 12.13 46.22 10.32
C THR A 1003 11.12 46.80 11.29
N VAL A 1004 11.49 46.89 12.56
CA VAL A 1004 10.73 47.62 13.58
C VAL A 1004 11.26 49.04 13.63
N SER A 1005 10.39 49.98 13.32
CA SER A 1005 10.60 51.41 13.53
C SER A 1005 9.98 51.83 14.86
N VAL A 1006 10.68 52.71 15.58
CA VAL A 1006 10.19 53.38 16.80
C VAL A 1006 10.16 54.88 16.52
N ASN A 1007 9.14 55.56 17.03
CA ASN A 1007 8.99 56.99 16.78
C ASN A 1007 9.52 57.82 17.96
N ALA A 1008 10.23 58.91 17.67
CA ALA A 1008 10.73 59.82 18.70
C ALA A 1008 9.58 60.54 19.41
N TRP A 1009 9.74 60.75 20.73
CA TRP A 1009 8.89 61.63 21.53
C TRP A 1009 9.59 62.09 22.81
N PHE A 1010 9.05 63.15 23.39
CA PHE A 1010 9.54 63.77 24.64
C PHE A 1010 8.40 63.95 25.63
N GLU A 1011 8.76 64.30 26.87
CA GLU A 1011 7.81 64.65 27.93
C GLU A 1011 8.35 65.83 28.75
N THR A 1012 7.50 66.80 29.09
CA THR A 1012 7.81 67.83 30.09
C THR A 1012 7.26 67.47 31.45
N ILE A 1013 7.98 67.85 32.50
CA ILE A 1013 7.54 67.75 33.89
C ILE A 1013 7.59 69.17 34.49
N GLY A 1014 6.42 69.77 34.69
CA GLY A 1014 6.21 71.06 35.34
C GLY A 1014 6.59 72.29 34.51
N GLY A 1015 6.78 72.16 33.18
CA GLY A 1015 7.42 73.20 32.37
C GLY A 1015 6.92 73.35 30.95
N ASP A 1016 7.33 74.45 30.32
CA ASP A 1016 6.96 74.82 28.95
C ASP A 1016 8.02 74.35 27.94
N VAL A 1017 7.60 74.16 26.69
CA VAL A 1017 8.49 73.89 25.55
C VAL A 1017 8.20 74.84 24.40
N GLY A 1018 9.24 75.45 23.82
CA GLY A 1018 9.09 76.57 22.89
C GLY A 1018 10.03 76.57 21.69
N ALA A 1019 9.50 76.92 20.50
CA ALA A 1019 10.29 77.18 19.29
C ALA A 1019 9.84 78.48 18.58
N GLU A 1020 10.80 79.34 18.25
CA GLU A 1020 10.49 80.68 17.71
C GLU A 1020 10.42 80.76 16.19
N GLY A 1021 11.25 79.99 15.49
CA GLY A 1021 11.40 80.05 14.03
C GLY A 1021 10.94 78.79 13.31
N GLY A 1022 10.82 77.67 14.02
CA GLY A 1022 10.56 76.35 13.45
C GLY A 1022 9.34 75.65 14.03
N ALA A 1023 9.11 74.43 13.54
CA ALA A 1023 8.12 73.51 14.07
C ALA A 1023 8.70 72.72 15.25
N ILE A 1024 7.84 72.33 16.20
CA ILE A 1024 8.14 71.20 17.10
C ILE A 1024 7.34 70.02 16.55
N ALA A 1025 8.05 69.02 16.07
CA ALA A 1025 7.46 67.82 15.48
C ALA A 1025 8.11 66.58 16.09
N VAL A 1026 7.27 65.61 16.40
CA VAL A 1026 7.66 64.27 16.85
C VAL A 1026 6.90 63.24 16.03
N SER A 1027 7.44 62.03 15.89
CA SER A 1027 6.80 61.00 15.07
C SER A 1027 5.79 60.14 15.84
N GLN A 1028 5.84 60.11 17.18
CA GLN A 1028 5.00 59.20 17.96
C GLN A 1028 3.55 59.69 18.04
N THR A 1029 2.64 58.92 17.44
CA THR A 1029 1.18 59.00 17.68
C THR A 1029 0.56 57.61 17.53
N PRO A 1030 -0.38 57.19 18.39
CA PRO A 1030 -0.79 57.83 19.65
C PRO A 1030 0.29 57.73 20.74
N LEU A 1031 0.20 58.58 21.77
CA LEU A 1031 1.04 58.47 22.96
C LEU A 1031 0.61 57.31 23.87
N PRO A 1032 1.51 56.83 24.76
CA PRO A 1032 1.14 55.90 25.82
C PRO A 1032 0.00 56.47 26.67
N ALA A 1033 -0.92 55.60 27.10
CA ALA A 1033 -2.11 56.03 27.82
C ALA A 1033 -1.77 56.87 29.06
N GLY A 1034 -2.34 58.07 29.16
CA GLY A 1034 -2.16 58.99 30.29
C GLY A 1034 -0.88 59.84 30.25
N ARG A 1035 -0.07 59.76 29.19
CA ARG A 1035 1.14 60.60 29.00
C ARG A 1035 0.86 61.74 28.02
N TYR A 1036 1.64 62.81 28.13
CA TYR A 1036 1.54 64.01 27.29
C TYR A 1036 2.94 64.51 26.95
N GLN A 1037 3.17 65.04 25.75
CA GLN A 1037 4.48 65.64 25.45
C GLN A 1037 4.72 66.92 26.25
N SER A 1038 3.65 67.65 26.59
CA SER A 1038 3.74 68.71 27.60
C SER A 1038 2.58 68.70 28.58
N ASP A 1039 2.90 68.89 29.86
CA ASP A 1039 1.93 69.04 30.94
C ASP A 1039 1.42 70.49 31.11
N PHE A 1040 2.09 71.45 30.47
CA PHE A 1040 1.80 72.90 30.49
C PHE A 1040 1.70 73.49 29.06
N LEU A 1041 2.38 74.61 28.75
CA LEU A 1041 2.28 75.31 27.48
C LEU A 1041 3.30 74.75 26.47
N ALA A 1042 2.79 74.29 25.33
CA ALA A 1042 3.60 74.07 24.14
C ALA A 1042 3.42 75.22 23.15
N VAL A 1043 4.51 75.83 22.69
CA VAL A 1043 4.48 76.98 21.78
C VAL A 1043 5.43 76.80 20.59
N ALA A 1044 4.94 76.99 19.36
CA ALA A 1044 5.79 77.00 18.17
C ALA A 1044 5.24 77.99 17.13
N LYS A 1045 6.10 78.84 16.56
CA LYS A 1045 5.62 79.83 15.57
C LYS A 1045 5.05 79.19 14.31
N VAL A 1046 5.70 78.14 13.80
CA VAL A 1046 5.30 77.46 12.54
C VAL A 1046 4.23 76.40 12.80
N SER A 1047 4.55 75.32 13.51
CA SER A 1047 3.59 74.26 13.82
C SER A 1047 3.99 73.42 15.04
N LEU A 1048 2.97 72.84 15.69
CA LEU A 1048 3.11 71.77 16.68
C LEU A 1048 2.53 70.49 16.08
N THR A 1049 3.37 69.63 15.52
CA THR A 1049 2.94 68.39 14.84
C THR A 1049 3.03 67.22 15.81
N ASN A 1050 1.94 66.44 15.94
CA ASN A 1050 1.86 65.26 16.82
C ASN A 1050 2.07 65.52 18.32
N ILE A 1051 2.03 66.78 18.74
CA ILE A 1051 2.14 67.19 20.14
C ILE A 1051 0.77 67.06 20.80
N GLN A 1052 0.70 66.43 21.97
CA GLN A 1052 -0.45 66.36 22.87
C GLN A 1052 -0.07 67.07 24.18
N THR A 1053 -0.98 67.91 24.69
CA THR A 1053 -0.79 68.58 25.98
C THR A 1053 -1.91 68.22 26.94
N LYS A 1054 -1.61 68.16 28.23
CA LYS A 1054 -2.55 67.71 29.27
C LYS A 1054 -3.85 68.53 29.32
N THR A 1055 -3.75 69.84 29.08
CA THR A 1055 -4.86 70.80 29.17
C THR A 1055 -5.23 71.42 27.82
N ASN A 1056 -4.72 70.89 26.69
CA ASN A 1056 -4.82 71.49 25.35
C ASN A 1056 -4.19 72.91 25.23
N TRP A 1057 -3.27 73.28 26.12
CA TRP A 1057 -2.53 74.55 26.05
C TRP A 1057 -1.47 74.48 24.93
N LYS A 1058 -1.88 74.88 23.73
CA LYS A 1058 -1.04 74.91 22.52
C LYS A 1058 -1.16 76.26 21.84
N ILE A 1059 -0.04 76.88 21.49
CA ILE A 1059 0.01 78.14 20.74
C ILE A 1059 0.81 77.94 19.45
N THR A 1060 0.18 78.19 18.30
CA THR A 1060 0.80 78.12 16.96
C THR A 1060 0.40 79.28 16.06
N GLY A 1061 1.22 79.62 15.07
CA GLY A 1061 0.86 80.60 14.03
C GLY A 1061 0.75 82.04 14.53
N TYR A 1062 1.40 82.38 15.64
CA TYR A 1062 1.35 83.72 16.21
C TYR A 1062 2.18 84.71 15.38
N THR A 1063 1.69 85.94 15.21
CA THR A 1063 2.30 86.99 14.38
C THR A 1063 3.10 88.03 15.16
N GLY A 1064 2.75 88.26 16.43
CA GLY A 1064 3.47 89.16 17.34
C GLY A 1064 4.66 88.50 18.02
N PRO A 1065 5.73 89.23 18.39
CA PRO A 1065 6.87 88.62 19.07
C PRO A 1065 6.50 88.21 20.51
N LEU A 1066 6.81 86.97 20.93
CA LEU A 1066 6.63 86.50 22.31
C LEU A 1066 7.53 87.27 23.30
N VAL A 1067 8.68 87.76 22.81
CA VAL A 1067 9.62 88.62 23.53
C VAL A 1067 10.02 89.77 22.63
N SER A 1068 10.06 90.99 23.16
CA SER A 1068 10.53 92.19 22.43
C SER A 1068 11.89 91.94 21.77
N ALA A 1069 12.15 92.50 20.58
CA ALA A 1069 13.37 92.33 19.78
C ALA A 1069 13.48 91.06 18.91
N GLY A 1070 12.35 90.45 18.52
CA GLY A 1070 12.36 89.37 17.53
C GLY A 1070 13.07 88.10 18.01
N GLY A 1071 13.01 87.85 19.33
CA GLY A 1071 13.28 86.56 19.94
C GLY A 1071 14.00 86.53 21.26
N VAL A 1072 13.96 85.39 21.95
CA VAL A 1072 14.61 85.24 23.29
C VAL A 1072 16.12 85.41 23.18
N TYR A 1073 16.76 84.81 22.15
CA TYR A 1073 18.19 85.03 21.92
C TYR A 1073 18.49 86.51 21.67
N ASN A 1074 17.79 87.15 20.73
CA ASN A 1074 18.06 88.55 20.37
C ASN A 1074 17.83 89.47 21.58
N TYR A 1075 16.75 89.27 22.32
CA TYR A 1075 16.45 90.01 23.55
C TYR A 1075 17.57 89.93 24.59
N LEU A 1076 18.11 88.74 24.85
CA LEU A 1076 19.19 88.57 25.82
C LEU A 1076 20.53 89.05 25.27
N ALA A 1077 20.83 88.78 24.00
CA ALA A 1077 22.07 89.15 23.35
C ALA A 1077 22.23 90.68 23.28
N GLU A 1078 21.20 91.42 22.84
CA GLU A 1078 21.24 92.88 22.76
C GLU A 1078 21.49 93.55 24.11
N ARG A 1079 20.98 92.96 25.20
CA ARG A 1079 21.06 93.53 26.55
C ARG A 1079 22.34 93.16 27.29
N PHE A 1080 22.82 91.93 27.14
CA PHE A 1080 23.80 91.35 28.06
C PHE A 1080 25.06 90.82 27.38
N ARG A 1081 25.07 90.60 26.06
CA ARG A 1081 26.26 90.08 25.36
C ARG A 1081 27.45 91.03 25.46
N GLN A 1082 27.25 92.33 25.22
CA GLN A 1082 28.33 93.32 25.34
C GLN A 1082 28.85 93.44 26.78
N LYS A 1083 27.97 93.25 27.78
CA LYS A 1083 28.37 93.16 29.18
C LYS A 1083 29.26 91.93 29.40
N ALA A 1084 28.86 90.76 28.90
CA ALA A 1084 29.67 89.55 29.03
C ALA A 1084 31.06 89.70 28.37
N ILE A 1085 31.18 90.39 27.24
CA ILE A 1085 32.47 90.65 26.58
C ILE A 1085 33.33 91.65 27.39
N SER A 1086 32.72 92.67 28.00
CA SER A 1086 33.44 93.75 28.68
C SER A 1086 33.85 93.42 30.12
N VAL A 1087 33.07 92.61 30.84
CA VAL A 1087 33.35 92.25 32.25
C VAL A 1087 33.57 90.76 32.49
N GLY A 1088 33.26 89.92 31.49
CA GLY A 1088 33.35 88.47 31.62
C GLY A 1088 34.69 87.88 31.18
N SER A 1089 34.75 86.55 31.09
CA SER A 1089 35.95 85.82 30.67
C SER A 1089 35.67 85.01 29.41
N GLN A 1090 36.62 85.00 28.47
CA GLN A 1090 36.47 84.18 27.27
C GLN A 1090 36.73 82.70 27.60
N VAL A 1091 35.73 81.84 27.41
CA VAL A 1091 35.79 80.40 27.66
C VAL A 1091 35.06 79.68 26.53
N CYS A 1092 35.83 78.99 25.67
CA CYS A 1092 35.28 78.20 24.57
C CYS A 1092 35.30 76.69 24.85
N ASN A 1093 36.26 76.18 25.62
CA ASN A 1093 36.22 74.82 26.16
C ASN A 1093 35.81 74.92 27.63
N ILE A 1094 34.58 74.54 27.96
CA ILE A 1094 33.94 74.82 29.25
C ILE A 1094 34.39 73.76 30.27
N PRO A 1095 35.18 74.13 31.29
CA PRO A 1095 35.69 73.18 32.27
C PRO A 1095 34.68 72.90 33.40
N ALA A 1096 34.96 71.86 34.19
CA ALA A 1096 34.19 71.49 35.39
C ALA A 1096 34.25 72.50 36.56
N GLY A 1097 35.01 73.58 36.43
CA GLY A 1097 35.15 74.61 37.46
C GLY A 1097 35.53 75.94 36.85
N LEU A 1098 34.86 77.01 37.28
CA LEU A 1098 35.02 78.33 36.70
C LEU A 1098 35.83 79.27 37.61
N PRO A 1099 36.47 80.32 37.05
CA PRO A 1099 37.13 81.35 37.83
C PRO A 1099 36.17 82.00 38.84
N ALA A 1100 36.56 82.02 40.12
CA ALA A 1100 35.74 82.58 41.19
C ALA A 1100 35.50 84.09 41.01
N GLY A 1101 34.27 84.53 41.28
CA GLY A 1101 33.88 85.95 41.25
C GLY A 1101 33.46 86.50 39.90
N ASN A 1102 33.41 85.67 38.85
CA ASN A 1102 32.84 86.03 37.56
C ASN A 1102 31.56 85.23 37.30
N ASN A 1103 30.53 85.90 36.78
CA ASN A 1103 29.22 85.29 36.48
C ASN A 1103 28.90 85.35 34.98
N PHE A 1104 29.74 86.01 34.17
CA PHE A 1104 29.56 86.15 32.73
C PHE A 1104 30.76 85.57 31.96
N TYR A 1105 30.47 84.75 30.97
CA TYR A 1105 31.45 84.09 30.11
C TYR A 1105 31.06 84.27 28.65
N TYR A 1106 32.04 84.31 27.76
CA TYR A 1106 31.77 84.42 26.32
C TYR A 1106 32.71 83.56 25.47
N CYS A 1107 32.30 83.24 24.25
CA CYS A 1107 33.15 82.63 23.23
C CYS A 1107 32.86 83.28 21.87
N LEU A 1108 33.90 83.73 21.18
CA LEU A 1108 33.79 84.39 19.85
C LEU A 1108 33.72 83.38 18.68
N GLY A 1109 33.51 82.10 18.98
CA GLY A 1109 33.46 81.00 18.01
C GLY A 1109 32.72 79.81 18.61
N ASP A 1110 33.05 78.61 18.15
CA ASP A 1110 32.45 77.38 18.66
C ASP A 1110 32.94 77.06 20.08
N ALA A 1111 32.03 76.55 20.90
CA ALA A 1111 32.28 76.12 22.27
C ALA A 1111 31.95 74.63 22.46
N ALA A 1112 32.60 74.01 23.43
CA ALA A 1112 32.37 72.60 23.79
C ALA A 1112 32.37 72.37 25.31
N PHE A 1113 31.58 71.40 25.74
CA PHE A 1113 31.63 70.82 27.09
C PHE A 1113 31.79 69.30 26.95
N HIS A 1114 32.84 68.72 27.55
CA HIS A 1114 33.23 67.34 27.26
C HIS A 1114 32.87 66.27 28.32
N ALA A 1115 33.25 66.42 29.59
CA ALA A 1115 32.78 65.58 30.70
C ALA A 1115 33.33 66.10 32.03
N GLY A 1116 32.51 66.13 33.09
CA GLY A 1116 32.88 66.53 34.45
C GLY A 1116 31.67 66.99 35.28
N ASN A 1117 31.85 67.32 36.56
CA ASN A 1117 30.80 68.06 37.31
C ASN A 1117 30.64 69.44 36.66
N GLY A 1118 29.42 69.91 36.44
CA GLY A 1118 29.13 71.14 35.70
C GLY A 1118 29.70 72.41 36.35
N PRO A 1119 29.60 73.55 35.66
CA PRO A 1119 30.04 74.83 36.19
C PRO A 1119 29.47 75.13 37.59
N ASN A 1120 30.32 75.58 38.53
CA ASN A 1120 29.92 75.96 39.87
C ASN A 1120 29.43 77.42 39.92
N GLY A 1121 28.48 77.73 40.80
CA GLY A 1121 27.89 79.06 40.95
C GLY A 1121 26.83 79.41 39.89
N ASN A 1122 26.47 80.71 39.85
CA ASN A 1122 25.48 81.23 38.92
C ASN A 1122 26.16 81.88 37.71
N ASN A 1123 26.02 81.29 36.53
CA ASN A 1123 26.82 81.60 35.35
C ASN A 1123 25.97 81.83 34.10
N VAL A 1124 26.41 82.75 33.25
CA VAL A 1124 25.80 83.01 31.94
C VAL A 1124 26.87 82.97 30.86
N PHE A 1125 26.67 82.10 29.88
CA PHE A 1125 27.55 81.92 28.72
C PHE A 1125 26.95 82.54 27.46
N PHE A 1126 27.72 83.38 26.75
CA PHE A 1126 27.38 83.90 25.43
C PHE A 1126 28.31 83.32 24.37
N ILE A 1127 27.78 82.56 23.42
CA ILE A 1127 28.58 81.83 22.41
C ILE A 1127 28.17 82.31 21.01
N ASP A 1128 29.11 82.86 20.27
CA ASP A 1128 28.86 83.39 18.91
C ASP A 1128 28.86 82.28 17.83
N GLY A 1129 29.44 81.12 18.12
CA GLY A 1129 29.40 79.92 17.28
C GLY A 1129 28.39 78.89 17.76
N ASN A 1130 28.69 77.61 17.51
CA ASN A 1130 27.93 76.45 17.97
C ASN A 1130 28.36 76.01 19.37
N LEU A 1131 27.50 75.29 20.08
CA LEU A 1131 27.82 74.62 21.34
C LEU A 1131 27.67 73.10 21.17
N THR A 1132 28.75 72.36 21.39
CA THR A 1132 28.72 70.89 21.47
C THR A 1132 28.78 70.44 22.94
N ILE A 1133 27.89 69.53 23.34
CA ILE A 1133 27.90 68.94 24.68
C ILE A 1133 28.06 67.43 24.49
N ASP A 1134 29.24 66.89 24.79
CA ASP A 1134 29.54 65.45 24.64
C ASP A 1134 29.77 64.67 25.94
N GLY A 1135 29.43 65.28 27.08
CA GLY A 1135 29.30 64.58 28.36
C GLY A 1135 28.25 65.19 29.27
N ASN A 1136 27.88 64.42 30.30
CA ASN A 1136 26.86 64.81 31.26
C ASN A 1136 27.26 66.09 32.01
N LEU A 1137 26.37 67.07 31.99
CA LEU A 1137 26.55 68.35 32.67
C LEU A 1137 25.56 68.40 33.84
N THR A 1138 26.06 68.26 35.07
CA THR A 1138 25.25 68.28 36.28
C THR A 1138 25.64 69.46 37.17
N LEU A 1139 24.67 70.26 37.61
CA LEU A 1139 24.90 71.43 38.46
C LEU A 1139 24.60 71.11 39.93
N GLY A 1140 25.29 71.80 40.85
CA GLY A 1140 24.97 71.73 42.27
C GLY A 1140 23.55 72.22 42.57
N THR A 1141 23.05 71.91 43.79
CA THR A 1141 21.68 72.25 44.21
C THR A 1141 21.39 73.76 44.17
N ASN A 1142 22.42 74.60 44.37
CA ASN A 1142 22.30 76.06 44.36
C ASN A 1142 22.94 76.72 43.13
N ASP A 1143 23.44 75.94 42.19
CA ASP A 1143 24.14 76.44 41.01
C ASP A 1143 23.17 76.52 39.83
N ALA A 1144 23.29 77.57 39.02
CA ALA A 1144 22.45 77.84 37.88
C ALA A 1144 23.28 78.30 36.68
N SER A 1145 23.15 77.63 35.53
CA SER A 1145 23.85 78.03 34.30
C SER A 1145 22.88 78.25 33.16
N THR A 1146 23.12 79.32 32.38
CA THR A 1146 22.42 79.58 31.12
C THR A 1146 23.40 79.69 29.97
N PHE A 1147 23.10 79.02 28.87
CA PHE A 1147 23.86 79.05 27.62
C PHE A 1147 23.05 79.78 26.55
N ILE A 1148 23.59 80.89 26.05
CA ILE A 1148 22.98 81.75 25.03
C ILE A 1148 23.86 81.67 23.79
N VAL A 1149 23.37 80.96 22.77
CA VAL A 1149 24.16 80.47 21.63
C VAL A 1149 23.61 81.02 20.33
N GLN A 1150 24.47 81.66 19.52
CA GLN A 1150 24.09 82.22 18.22
C GLN A 1150 23.91 81.12 17.16
N GLY A 1151 24.76 80.08 17.21
CA GLY A 1151 24.69 78.92 16.33
C GLY A 1151 23.73 77.83 16.84
N ASN A 1152 24.06 76.59 16.48
CA ASN A 1152 23.35 75.40 16.93
C ASN A 1152 23.86 74.94 18.30
N ILE A 1153 23.00 74.27 19.07
CA ILE A 1153 23.39 73.48 20.23
C ILE A 1153 23.22 72.01 19.84
N THR A 1154 24.27 71.21 19.96
CA THR A 1154 24.23 69.77 19.68
C THR A 1154 24.64 69.00 20.91
N VAL A 1155 23.72 68.18 21.41
CA VAL A 1155 23.96 67.24 22.51
C VAL A 1155 24.34 65.89 21.90
N ASP A 1156 25.48 65.34 22.31
CA ASP A 1156 25.93 64.04 21.84
C ASP A 1156 24.96 62.93 22.28
N SER A 1157 24.82 61.92 21.44
CA SER A 1157 23.92 60.79 21.67
C SER A 1157 24.29 60.01 22.93
N SER A 1158 25.54 60.03 23.36
CA SER A 1158 25.98 59.39 24.62
C SER A 1158 25.56 60.13 25.89
N VAL A 1159 25.17 61.41 25.81
CA VAL A 1159 24.77 62.22 26.98
C VAL A 1159 23.39 61.80 27.47
N THR A 1160 23.28 61.63 28.80
CA THR A 1160 22.04 61.26 29.49
C THR A 1160 21.47 62.39 30.34
N GLU A 1161 22.27 63.39 30.70
CA GLU A 1161 21.81 64.49 31.56
C GLU A 1161 22.49 65.83 31.24
N ILE A 1162 21.70 66.90 31.11
CA ILE A 1162 22.19 68.28 30.99
C ILE A 1162 21.37 69.24 31.88
N ASP A 1163 22.06 69.91 32.80
CA ASP A 1163 21.49 70.87 33.74
C ASP A 1163 21.70 72.32 33.26
N GLY A 1164 20.62 73.07 33.08
CA GLY A 1164 20.69 74.49 32.76
C GLY A 1164 19.59 74.97 31.82
N ILE A 1165 19.66 76.25 31.47
CA ILE A 1165 18.80 76.85 30.44
C ILE A 1165 19.60 76.98 29.14
N TYR A 1166 19.10 76.42 28.06
CA TYR A 1166 19.74 76.40 26.75
C TYR A 1166 18.93 77.24 25.76
N ILE A 1167 19.56 78.30 25.24
CA ILE A 1167 18.92 79.28 24.35
C ILE A 1167 19.74 79.34 23.07
N ALA A 1168 19.17 78.88 21.95
CA ALA A 1168 19.82 78.90 20.64
C ALA A 1168 19.08 79.83 19.67
N LYS A 1169 19.80 80.63 18.88
CA LYS A 1169 19.20 81.25 17.69
C LYS A 1169 19.05 80.23 16.55
N GLY A 1170 19.98 79.27 16.47
CA GLY A 1170 19.93 78.16 15.52
C GLY A 1170 19.02 77.02 16.01
N THR A 1171 19.46 75.78 15.76
CA THR A 1171 18.75 74.55 16.12
C THR A 1171 19.32 73.94 17.40
N PHE A 1172 18.45 73.48 18.29
CA PHE A 1172 18.82 72.55 19.36
C PHE A 1172 18.63 71.12 18.84
N ASN A 1173 19.71 70.34 18.78
CA ASN A 1173 19.71 68.93 18.42
C ASN A 1173 20.00 68.09 19.67
N ASP A 1174 19.13 67.13 19.97
CA ASP A 1174 19.31 66.17 21.07
C ASP A 1174 20.25 65.01 20.74
N ASN A 1175 20.79 64.96 19.52
CA ASN A 1175 21.70 63.94 19.05
C ASN A 1175 22.70 64.53 18.03
N ASN A 1176 23.77 63.80 17.80
CA ASN A 1176 24.86 64.12 16.87
C ASN A 1176 24.74 63.38 15.51
N GLY A 1177 23.53 62.98 15.11
CA GLY A 1177 23.27 62.15 13.92
C GLY A 1177 23.06 60.66 14.21
N VAL A 1178 23.25 60.22 15.47
CA VAL A 1178 22.90 58.87 15.94
C VAL A 1178 21.57 58.93 16.68
N THR A 1179 20.49 58.43 16.08
CA THR A 1179 19.14 58.59 16.65
C THR A 1179 18.84 57.60 17.77
N THR A 1180 19.35 56.37 17.72
CA THR A 1180 19.16 55.38 18.79
C THR A 1180 20.13 55.63 19.93
N ALA A 1181 19.63 56.07 21.08
CA ALA A 1181 20.46 56.46 22.21
C ALA A 1181 19.74 56.32 23.57
N PRO A 1182 20.47 56.36 24.71
CA PRO A 1182 19.86 56.40 26.05
C PRO A 1182 18.97 57.64 26.25
N GLN A 1183 18.07 57.62 27.23
CA GLN A 1183 17.21 58.76 27.55
C GLN A 1183 18.04 60.01 27.92
N LEU A 1184 17.71 61.16 27.35
CA LEU A 1184 18.28 62.45 27.72
C LEU A 1184 17.34 63.17 28.70
N VAL A 1185 17.87 63.53 29.87
CA VAL A 1185 17.17 64.36 30.86
C VAL A 1185 17.74 65.77 30.83
N VAL A 1186 16.90 66.76 30.55
CA VAL A 1186 17.23 68.18 30.62
C VAL A 1186 16.61 68.75 31.88
N LYS A 1187 17.40 69.04 32.91
CA LYS A 1187 16.90 69.72 34.12
C LYS A 1187 17.05 71.22 33.92
N GLY A 1188 16.00 71.84 33.40
CA GLY A 1188 15.96 73.25 33.06
C GLY A 1188 15.04 73.48 31.87
N GLY A 1189 15.50 74.24 30.87
CA GLY A 1189 14.65 74.62 29.74
C GLY A 1189 15.43 74.76 28.44
N VAL A 1190 14.77 74.46 27.33
CA VAL A 1190 15.31 74.65 25.98
C VAL A 1190 14.43 75.63 25.22
N TYR A 1191 15.06 76.62 24.62
CA TYR A 1191 14.44 77.52 23.68
C TYR A 1191 15.35 77.67 22.47
N ALA A 1192 14.82 77.45 21.27
CA ALA A 1192 15.63 77.53 20.07
C ALA A 1192 14.87 78.15 18.89
N GLY A 1193 15.62 78.54 17.85
CA GLY A 1193 15.03 78.83 16.54
C GLY A 1193 14.25 77.63 16.04
N SER A 1194 14.84 76.44 16.11
CA SER A 1194 14.21 75.14 15.87
C SER A 1194 14.63 74.12 16.94
N VAL A 1195 13.74 73.23 17.34
CA VAL A 1195 14.04 72.14 18.28
C VAL A 1195 13.89 70.80 17.55
N ASN A 1196 14.99 70.07 17.39
CA ASN A 1196 15.05 68.77 16.73
C ASN A 1196 15.30 67.68 17.77
N LEU A 1197 14.25 66.90 18.06
CA LEU A 1197 14.27 65.81 19.04
C LEU A 1197 14.18 64.46 18.32
N GLY A 1198 15.28 64.07 17.69
CA GLY A 1198 15.36 62.88 16.84
C GLY A 1198 15.71 61.60 17.60
N ARG A 1199 15.99 61.69 18.89
CA ARG A 1199 16.41 60.56 19.72
C ARG A 1199 15.27 59.55 19.91
N VAL A 1200 15.62 58.27 19.90
CA VAL A 1200 14.76 57.12 20.22
C VAL A 1200 15.50 56.15 21.15
N LEU A 1201 14.80 55.57 22.12
CA LEU A 1201 15.39 54.55 22.99
C LEU A 1201 15.56 53.23 22.23
N ALA A 1202 16.66 52.52 22.48
CA ALA A 1202 16.91 51.19 21.91
C ALA A 1202 15.80 50.17 22.27
N SER A 1203 15.19 50.30 23.45
CA SER A 1203 14.02 49.53 23.86
C SER A 1203 13.13 50.36 24.79
N GLY A 1204 11.83 50.07 24.81
CA GLY A 1204 10.88 50.74 25.70
C GLY A 1204 10.53 52.17 25.31
N ASN A 1205 10.90 52.62 24.10
CA ASN A 1205 10.55 53.95 23.57
C ASN A 1205 9.04 54.11 23.32
N ASP A 1206 8.30 53.00 23.28
CA ASP A 1206 6.84 52.92 23.22
C ASP A 1206 6.17 53.18 24.58
N ILE A 1207 6.94 53.23 25.68
CA ILE A 1207 6.45 53.45 27.04
C ILE A 1207 7.12 54.69 27.67
N ASN A 1208 8.42 54.86 27.44
CA ASN A 1208 9.23 55.93 28.00
C ASN A 1208 9.67 56.91 26.90
N PRO A 1209 9.69 58.23 27.18
CA PRO A 1209 10.15 59.23 26.22
C PRO A 1209 11.67 59.18 26.05
N ALA A 1210 12.17 59.49 24.87
CA ALA A 1210 13.61 59.60 24.63
C ALA A 1210 14.22 60.86 25.24
N ASN A 1211 13.40 61.90 25.44
CA ASN A 1211 13.80 63.17 26.05
C ASN A 1211 12.84 63.56 27.18
N VAL A 1212 13.38 63.95 28.33
CA VAL A 1212 12.60 64.45 29.47
C VAL A 1212 13.08 65.84 29.82
N PHE A 1213 12.18 66.82 29.80
CA PHE A 1213 12.45 68.19 30.22
C PHE A 1213 11.85 68.42 31.61
N ASN A 1214 12.70 68.53 32.62
CA ASN A 1214 12.28 68.75 33.99
C ASN A 1214 12.49 70.23 34.35
N TYR A 1215 11.40 70.95 34.59
CA TYR A 1215 11.48 72.34 35.01
C TYR A 1215 11.97 72.45 36.45
N ASP A 1216 12.95 73.33 36.66
CA ASP A 1216 13.50 73.62 37.99
C ASP A 1216 13.48 75.13 38.24
N LEU A 1217 12.76 75.53 39.29
CA LEU A 1217 12.62 76.93 39.75
C LEU A 1217 13.95 77.57 40.14
N LYS A 1218 14.98 76.78 40.48
CA LYS A 1218 16.29 77.31 40.91
C LYS A 1218 16.91 78.21 39.85
N TYR A 1219 16.68 77.95 38.57
CA TYR A 1219 17.24 78.77 37.49
C TYR A 1219 16.60 80.15 37.42
N LEU A 1220 15.29 80.27 37.70
CA LEU A 1220 14.61 81.56 37.76
C LEU A 1220 15.11 82.39 38.95
N ILE A 1221 15.34 81.76 40.09
CA ILE A 1221 15.78 82.43 41.32
C ILE A 1221 17.27 82.80 41.24
N GLY A 1222 18.13 81.85 40.89
CA GLY A 1222 19.58 82.01 40.87
C GLY A 1222 20.08 82.99 39.80
N LEU A 1223 19.38 83.10 38.67
CA LEU A 1223 19.78 83.97 37.57
C LEU A 1223 19.09 85.34 37.58
N ASN A 1224 18.15 85.60 38.49
CA ASN A 1224 17.40 86.85 38.54
C ASN A 1224 18.32 88.08 38.67
N SER A 1225 19.38 88.01 39.47
CA SER A 1225 20.34 89.12 39.61
C SER A 1225 21.25 89.31 38.39
N LEU A 1226 21.30 88.35 37.47
CA LEU A 1226 22.19 88.36 36.29
C LEU A 1226 21.44 88.75 35.01
N LEU A 1227 20.27 88.14 34.80
CA LEU A 1227 19.45 88.26 33.60
C LEU A 1227 18.08 88.89 33.84
N GLY A 1228 17.72 89.12 35.11
CA GLY A 1228 16.46 89.78 35.46
C GLY A 1228 16.42 91.24 35.01
N SER A 1229 15.21 91.74 34.83
CA SER A 1229 14.94 93.16 34.60
C SER A 1229 14.18 93.75 35.78
N PRO A 1230 14.25 95.07 36.04
CA PRO A 1230 13.44 95.70 37.07
C PRO A 1230 11.96 95.42 36.85
N SER A 1231 11.21 95.12 37.91
CA SER A 1231 9.77 94.84 37.84
C SER A 1231 9.04 95.98 37.13
N VAL A 1232 8.40 95.68 35.99
CA VAL A 1232 7.45 96.60 35.38
C VAL A 1232 6.12 96.41 36.09
N SER A 1233 5.77 97.35 36.97
CA SER A 1233 4.46 97.43 37.61
C SER A 1233 3.46 98.02 36.62
N TRP A 1234 2.53 97.20 36.12
CA TRP A 1234 1.34 97.71 35.46
C TRP A 1234 0.39 98.25 36.52
N LYS A 1235 0.26 99.58 36.59
CA LYS A 1235 -0.77 100.22 37.39
C LYS A 1235 -1.95 100.50 36.45
N GLU A 1236 -3.08 99.87 36.72
CA GLU A 1236 -4.33 100.21 36.04
C GLU A 1236 -4.62 101.70 36.29
N VAL A 1237 -4.71 102.47 35.21
CA VAL A 1237 -5.21 103.85 35.26
C VAL A 1237 -6.69 103.77 34.93
N ALA A 1238 -7.53 104.35 35.80
CA ALA A 1238 -8.98 104.33 35.64
C ALA A 1238 -9.41 104.86 34.26
N PRO A 1239 -10.52 104.33 33.71
CA PRO A 1239 -10.83 104.35 32.27
C PRO A 1239 -10.90 105.71 31.58
#